data_AF-A0A916CXA0-F1
#
_entry.id   AF-A0A916CXA0-F1
#
_cell.length_a   1.000
_cell.length_b   1.000
_cell.length_c   1.000
_cell.angle_alpha   90.00
_cell.angle_beta   90.00
_cell.angle_gamma   90.00
#
_symmetry.space_group_name_H-M   'P 1'
#
loop_
_entity.id
_entity.type
_entity.pdbx_description
1 polymer ?
#
loop_
_entity_poly.entity_id
_entity_poly.type
_entity_poly.pdbx_seq_one_letter_code
_entity_poly.pdbx_strand_id
1 'polypeptide(L)'
;MRVKTAAWLCVAAAMTATGSSALAQESPSPILQWFECKWPDMERRMSDYFAAGYGAVWLPPTSRGYLSPSNPNQNSSSAGYDVFDRFALGKPGAQTAYGTEAYFDAVVEEFHRANAQVYVDIVLNHNAGRQTGVQFQQEGGYPGFWMASSNPIVVKQPTHNWGDFHAGTAGGYYQSENPGGARYCLLNGDLLSLIDINQGSVNNFIRQPAEAGNPQNIPGGTIFNTVDPNNRRFYPDQALGTDTINNPGMWFAGPLNSGIFAPPCDVPARNEPATQLTLGRFNTADPMSGDPVAENATGYLLRWVQWMMDVHRVDGFRIDAAKHMPSWFFDTFFDTVVSGRRVTPDGRNVTPFSFVESVEGNDFTFDRYVRKPNGRAAGRYGAGDAYGNRDALDLNGAGSTRDLISANGLGSWSNVLNAMIDQTDDGYHNGTVGVNHIFSHDNGSSGSGGSFPTTPTTKAQGYFAHCFLLFHPGQAKMYHNARGVSRSGSGFYPRAGLTAVFGVEPTSNTLNPAITDLVQLSNFLGRGEYQPKWQDNDVLIFERASPLGGGAYAGNCLVVLNDRYDSGYDQRAITTSFAQGTRLIEMTGNAASVTFDPNGEISDVLVVGAGGALTVRAPRNAVTPTGGASTETNRGYLVYAPALPAGTVAVTPSSGMLASETVSVPHWRRRAFAVPVVTANSFEIALTTTNGDPGAGNNDAADDNAVFRLNAGYQDWNGNGVSDIDYQNDAVPGYEQFVTQHQPLAGTANVNGLYRQAIDATMLPEGMNYLSVVAFRHRTAGWPPLLREWRQGVYVDRLPPTAMMDNPSPLPSGTVQRAFTARALDRTVSRIHLILNPTNVPDPLTLANSNNLATQDDRMDWSRTLTGLVEGANTVLLCAFEESGRGMYEFYTVIVGEPPCDPDVNCDGAVNGFDIQATEEAVNGDFSNFCQGSADLNGDGSENGFDIETEEQRVNGAPC
;
A
#
# COMPACT_ATOMS: atom_id res chain seq x y z
N MET A 1 -59.67 23.48 12.60
CA MET A 1 -60.02 24.32 13.77
C MET A 1 -58.70 24.84 14.36
N ARG A 2 -58.42 26.14 14.21
CA ARG A 2 -57.44 27.03 14.91
C ARG A 2 -56.02 26.48 15.21
N VAL A 3 -55.01 26.77 14.39
CA VAL A 3 -54.03 27.91 14.48
C VAL A 3 -53.12 27.86 15.72
N LYS A 4 -51.81 27.70 15.49
CA LYS A 4 -50.74 28.64 15.90
C LYS A 4 -49.36 28.16 15.40
N THR A 5 -48.91 28.74 14.30
CA THR A 5 -47.50 28.83 13.88
C THR A 5 -46.85 30.01 14.60
N ALA A 6 -45.67 29.80 15.20
CA ALA A 6 -44.83 30.87 15.71
C ALA A 6 -43.48 30.80 14.98
N ALA A 7 -43.21 31.83 14.20
CA ALA A 7 -41.97 32.07 13.49
C ALA A 7 -40.89 32.55 14.46
N TRP A 8 -39.66 32.06 14.30
CA TRP A 8 -38.46 32.74 14.75
C TRP A 8 -37.67 33.21 13.53
N LEU A 9 -37.44 34.51 13.50
CA LEU A 9 -36.72 35.27 12.48
C LEU A 9 -35.23 34.92 12.56
N CYS A 10 -34.67 34.26 11.54
CA CYS A 10 -33.23 34.25 11.31
C CYS A 10 -32.85 35.48 10.47
N VAL A 11 -32.16 36.43 11.08
CA VAL A 11 -31.57 37.57 10.37
C VAL A 11 -30.31 37.08 9.66
N ALA A 12 -30.41 36.94 8.34
CA ALA A 12 -29.26 36.71 7.47
C ALA A 12 -28.48 38.03 7.32
N ALA A 13 -27.35 38.13 8.03
CA ALA A 13 -26.32 39.12 7.72
C ALA A 13 -25.38 38.51 6.69
N ALA A 14 -25.55 38.92 5.43
CA ALA A 14 -24.59 38.65 4.36
C ALA A 14 -23.29 39.42 4.67
N MET A 15 -22.32 38.75 5.30
CA MET A 15 -20.93 39.18 5.25
C MET A 15 -20.30 38.54 4.02
N THR A 16 -19.85 39.39 3.10
CA THR A 16 -18.94 39.02 2.03
C THR A 16 -17.65 38.49 2.65
N ALA A 17 -17.54 37.17 2.75
CA ALA A 17 -16.30 36.49 3.06
C ALA A 17 -15.35 36.72 1.88
N THR A 18 -14.42 37.66 2.04
CA THR A 18 -13.18 37.62 1.29
C THR A 18 -12.46 36.36 1.74
N GLY A 19 -12.53 35.31 0.92
CA GLY A 19 -11.88 34.03 1.19
C GLY A 19 -10.38 34.24 1.34
N SER A 20 -9.90 34.16 2.57
CA SER A 20 -8.52 33.78 2.83
C SER A 20 -8.38 32.32 2.46
N SER A 21 -7.54 32.05 1.44
CA SER A 21 -7.14 30.73 0.99
C SER A 21 -6.73 29.86 2.18
N ALA A 22 -7.32 28.67 2.28
CA ALA A 22 -6.90 27.64 3.22
C ALA A 22 -5.50 27.14 2.80
N LEU A 23 -4.46 27.70 3.43
CA LEU A 23 -3.10 27.20 3.35
C LEU A 23 -2.98 26.00 4.30
N ALA A 24 -2.31 24.93 3.87
CA ALA A 24 -2.30 23.63 4.54
C ALA A 24 -1.94 23.71 6.03
N GLN A 25 -2.95 23.61 6.90
CA GLN A 25 -2.78 23.73 8.35
C GLN A 25 -2.21 22.42 8.95
N GLU A 26 -2.52 21.28 8.34
CA GLU A 26 -2.02 19.93 8.70
C GLU A 26 -1.23 19.33 7.53
N SER A 27 -0.03 18.80 7.80
CA SER A 27 0.72 18.01 6.81
C SER A 27 0.24 16.56 6.86
N PRO A 28 -0.05 15.92 5.71
CA PRO A 28 -0.41 14.51 5.70
C PRO A 28 0.71 13.64 6.27
N SER A 29 0.34 12.51 6.86
CA SER A 29 1.33 11.52 7.28
C SER A 29 2.21 11.06 6.10
N PRO A 30 3.50 10.77 6.32
CA PRO A 30 4.41 10.42 5.24
C PRO A 30 3.98 9.15 4.47
N ILE A 31 4.24 9.15 3.16
CA ILE A 31 4.14 7.97 2.30
C ILE A 31 5.41 7.12 2.48
N LEU A 32 5.27 5.81 2.62
CA LEU A 32 6.37 4.86 2.44
C LEU A 32 6.34 4.29 1.02
N GLN A 33 7.34 4.62 0.21
CA GLN A 33 7.63 3.84 -1.00
C GLN A 33 8.31 2.54 -0.57
N TRP A 34 7.54 1.44 -0.54
CA TRP A 34 7.98 0.14 -0.02
C TRP A 34 8.20 -0.85 -1.16
N PHE A 35 9.44 -0.92 -1.63
CA PHE A 35 9.81 -1.70 -2.81
C PHE A 35 10.69 -2.90 -2.42
N GLU A 36 10.87 -3.82 -3.37
CA GLU A 36 11.59 -5.07 -3.17
C GLU A 36 11.07 -5.90 -1.99
N CYS A 37 9.78 -5.79 -1.65
CA CYS A 37 9.10 -6.64 -0.67
C CYS A 37 7.94 -7.36 -1.37
N LYS A 38 7.74 -8.65 -1.08
CA LYS A 38 6.61 -9.39 -1.62
C LYS A 38 5.34 -9.06 -0.84
N TRP A 39 4.18 -9.14 -1.47
CA TRP A 39 2.87 -8.95 -0.85
C TRP A 39 2.67 -9.76 0.46
N PRO A 40 2.96 -11.09 0.51
CA PRO A 40 2.89 -11.85 1.77
C PRO A 40 3.81 -11.33 2.88
N ASP A 41 4.99 -10.83 2.50
CA ASP A 41 5.96 -10.31 3.46
C ASP A 41 5.51 -8.93 3.97
N MET A 42 4.90 -8.09 3.13
CA MET A 42 4.29 -6.83 3.56
C MET A 42 3.12 -7.05 4.52
N GLU A 43 2.21 -7.97 4.20
CA GLU A 43 1.07 -8.32 5.07
C GLU A 43 1.55 -8.75 6.46
N ARG A 44 2.56 -9.64 6.53
CA ARG A 44 3.19 -10.08 7.79
C ARG A 44 3.80 -8.93 8.61
N ARG A 45 4.34 -7.93 7.92
CA ARG A 45 5.08 -6.79 8.48
C ARG A 45 4.16 -5.59 8.79
N MET A 46 2.85 -5.70 8.57
CA MET A 46 1.95 -4.55 8.65
C MET A 46 1.91 -3.90 10.04
N SER A 47 2.03 -4.68 11.11
CA SER A 47 2.12 -4.16 12.48
C SER A 47 3.32 -3.22 12.68
N ASP A 48 4.47 -3.52 12.06
CA ASP A 48 5.65 -2.66 12.10
C ASP A 48 5.44 -1.39 11.26
N TYR A 49 4.79 -1.50 10.10
CA TYR A 49 4.43 -0.35 9.26
C TYR A 49 3.48 0.60 9.99
N PHE A 50 2.45 0.06 10.64
CA PHE A 50 1.49 0.83 11.41
C PHE A 50 2.16 1.53 12.59
N ALA A 51 2.96 0.79 13.38
CA ALA A 51 3.69 1.34 14.53
C ALA A 51 4.70 2.44 14.13
N ALA A 52 5.28 2.35 12.93
CA ALA A 52 6.21 3.36 12.44
C ALA A 52 5.57 4.73 12.15
N GLY A 53 4.25 4.80 12.00
CA GLY A 53 3.53 6.07 11.83
C GLY A 53 3.24 6.48 10.38
N TYR A 54 3.50 5.62 9.40
CA TYR A 54 3.15 5.90 8.01
C TYR A 54 1.63 5.96 7.82
N GLY A 55 1.16 6.87 6.95
CA GLY A 55 -0.27 7.02 6.63
C GLY A 55 -0.64 6.52 5.24
N ALA A 56 0.36 6.23 4.41
CA ALA A 56 0.15 5.73 3.06
C ALA A 56 1.36 4.95 2.55
N VAL A 57 1.12 4.08 1.58
CA VAL A 57 2.16 3.29 0.91
C VAL A 57 2.15 3.58 -0.58
N TRP A 58 3.33 3.66 -1.19
CA TRP A 58 3.51 3.56 -2.64
C TRP A 58 4.08 2.18 -2.96
N LEU A 59 3.27 1.35 -3.61
CA LEU A 59 3.60 0.00 -4.07
C LEU A 59 4.13 -0.01 -5.51
N PRO A 60 5.05 -0.93 -5.85
CA PRO A 60 5.57 -1.06 -7.22
C PRO A 60 4.48 -1.50 -8.22
N PRO A 61 4.76 -1.47 -9.54
CA PRO A 61 3.75 -1.86 -10.54
C PRO A 61 3.24 -3.28 -10.30
N THR A 62 1.92 -3.44 -10.35
CA THR A 62 1.23 -4.69 -10.00
C THR A 62 1.03 -5.62 -11.20
N SER A 63 1.13 -5.10 -12.42
CA SER A 63 0.93 -5.86 -13.65
C SER A 63 2.17 -6.68 -14.05
N ARG A 64 1.96 -7.82 -14.71
CA ARG A 64 3.05 -8.70 -15.16
C ARG A 64 3.90 -8.05 -16.26
N GLY A 65 5.21 -8.10 -16.08
CA GLY A 65 6.19 -7.90 -17.16
C GLY A 65 6.26 -9.08 -18.14
N TYR A 66 6.91 -8.87 -19.28
CA TYR A 66 6.99 -9.88 -20.34
C TYR A 66 7.88 -11.07 -19.95
N LEU A 67 7.38 -12.28 -20.20
CA LEU A 67 8.19 -13.49 -20.24
C LEU A 67 7.80 -14.26 -21.48
N SER A 68 8.80 -14.84 -22.17
CA SER A 68 8.52 -15.71 -23.30
C SER A 68 7.63 -16.88 -22.84
N PRO A 69 6.58 -17.23 -23.60
CA PRO A 69 5.75 -18.41 -23.32
C PRO A 69 6.54 -19.72 -23.29
N SER A 70 7.71 -19.75 -23.96
CA SER A 70 8.64 -20.89 -23.93
C SER A 70 9.48 -21.01 -22.65
N ASN A 71 9.43 -20.03 -21.75
CA ASN A 71 10.18 -20.08 -20.50
C ASN A 71 9.52 -21.13 -19.57
N PRO A 72 10.27 -22.14 -19.07
CA PRO A 72 9.71 -23.13 -18.15
C PRO A 72 9.26 -22.53 -16.81
N ASN A 73 9.80 -21.37 -16.42
CA ASN A 73 9.37 -20.63 -15.24
C ASN A 73 8.63 -19.35 -15.68
N GLN A 74 7.33 -19.31 -15.45
CA GLN A 74 6.48 -18.16 -15.79
C GLN A 74 6.36 -17.13 -14.66
N ASN A 75 7.07 -17.30 -13.53
CA ASN A 75 7.18 -16.29 -12.48
C ASN A 75 8.14 -15.17 -12.91
N SER A 76 7.63 -13.94 -12.99
CA SER A 76 8.42 -12.78 -13.39
C SER A 76 9.36 -12.32 -12.28
N SER A 77 10.57 -11.90 -12.68
CA SER A 77 11.52 -11.19 -11.82
C SER A 77 11.65 -9.72 -12.21
N SER A 78 10.74 -9.20 -13.02
CA SER A 78 10.72 -7.79 -13.44
C SER A 78 10.38 -6.86 -12.28
N ALA A 79 10.91 -5.63 -12.32
CA ALA A 79 10.51 -4.59 -11.37
C ALA A 79 9.10 -4.05 -11.64
N GLY A 80 8.57 -4.32 -12.83
CA GLY A 80 7.21 -3.97 -13.24
C GLY A 80 7.15 -2.87 -14.30
N TYR A 81 8.21 -2.08 -14.49
CA TYR A 81 8.23 -0.97 -15.47
C TYR A 81 8.22 -1.41 -16.94
N ASP A 82 8.37 -2.70 -17.22
CA ASP A 82 8.19 -3.30 -18.55
C ASP A 82 6.82 -3.99 -18.68
N VAL A 83 5.76 -3.34 -18.19
CA VAL A 83 4.38 -3.89 -18.17
C VAL A 83 4.02 -4.49 -19.52
N PHE A 84 3.68 -5.77 -19.51
CA PHE A 84 3.29 -6.53 -20.70
C PHE A 84 1.77 -6.73 -20.79
N ASP A 85 1.18 -7.21 -19.70
CA ASP A 85 -0.26 -7.43 -19.58
C ASP A 85 -0.80 -6.74 -18.32
N ARG A 86 -1.62 -5.70 -18.54
CA ARG A 86 -2.14 -4.84 -17.48
C ARG A 86 -3.12 -5.57 -16.56
N PHE A 87 -3.93 -6.45 -17.12
CA PHE A 87 -4.96 -7.20 -16.38
C PHE A 87 -4.44 -8.51 -15.75
N ALA A 88 -3.14 -8.81 -15.91
CA ALA A 88 -2.49 -9.93 -15.25
C ALA A 88 -1.70 -9.48 -14.01
N LEU A 89 -2.33 -9.51 -12.83
CA LEU A 89 -1.69 -9.14 -11.55
C LEU A 89 -0.91 -10.29 -10.88
N GLY A 90 -0.76 -11.41 -11.60
CA GLY A 90 -0.06 -12.61 -11.15
C GLY A 90 -0.98 -13.68 -10.57
N LYS A 91 -0.62 -14.94 -10.76
CA LYS A 91 -1.32 -16.12 -10.22
C LYS A 91 -0.32 -17.22 -9.85
N PRO A 92 -0.70 -18.27 -9.10
CA PRO A 92 0.20 -19.38 -8.80
C PRO A 92 0.87 -19.93 -10.07
N GLY A 93 2.19 -20.09 -10.03
CA GLY A 93 3.01 -20.53 -11.16
C GLY A 93 3.30 -19.46 -12.24
N ALA A 94 2.64 -18.31 -12.21
CA ALA A 94 2.87 -17.19 -13.13
C ALA A 94 2.73 -15.84 -12.41
N GLN A 95 3.52 -15.67 -11.34
CA GLN A 95 3.47 -14.52 -10.44
C GLN A 95 4.17 -13.29 -11.03
N THR A 96 3.84 -12.11 -10.49
CA THR A 96 4.72 -10.94 -10.58
C THR A 96 5.95 -11.16 -9.69
N ALA A 97 6.91 -10.24 -9.69
CA ALA A 97 8.03 -10.31 -8.74
C ALA A 97 7.58 -10.18 -7.28
N TYR A 98 6.38 -9.63 -7.05
CA TYR A 98 5.86 -9.29 -5.74
C TYR A 98 4.81 -10.28 -5.23
N GLY A 99 4.14 -11.02 -6.12
CA GLY A 99 3.18 -12.07 -5.74
C GLY A 99 2.05 -12.29 -6.76
N THR A 100 0.92 -12.76 -6.23
CA THR A 100 -0.33 -13.00 -6.96
C THR A 100 -1.33 -11.87 -6.73
N GLU A 101 -2.39 -11.85 -7.54
CA GLU A 101 -3.57 -11.00 -7.38
C GLU A 101 -4.21 -11.17 -5.99
N ALA A 102 -4.42 -12.41 -5.53
CA ALA A 102 -5.06 -12.67 -4.24
C ALA A 102 -4.24 -12.15 -3.04
N TYR A 103 -2.92 -12.22 -3.11
CA TYR A 103 -2.07 -11.58 -2.09
C TYR A 103 -2.06 -10.05 -2.19
N PHE A 104 -2.16 -9.49 -3.40
CA PHE A 104 -2.27 -8.05 -3.59
C PHE A 104 -3.56 -7.52 -2.94
N ASP A 105 -4.69 -8.19 -3.16
CA ASP A 105 -5.97 -7.83 -2.51
C ASP A 105 -5.88 -7.93 -0.99
N ALA A 106 -5.30 -9.02 -0.48
CA ALA A 106 -5.11 -9.21 0.96
C ALA A 106 -4.28 -8.09 1.60
N VAL A 107 -3.17 -7.68 0.96
CA VAL A 107 -2.34 -6.60 1.50
C VAL A 107 -3.02 -5.23 1.39
N VAL A 108 -3.79 -4.96 0.33
CA VAL A 108 -4.58 -3.71 0.21
C VAL A 108 -5.59 -3.61 1.36
N GLU A 109 -6.35 -4.68 1.61
CA GLU A 109 -7.30 -4.71 2.72
C GLU A 109 -6.63 -4.54 4.08
N GLU A 110 -5.42 -5.09 4.25
CA GLU A 110 -4.66 -4.96 5.50
C GLU A 110 -4.18 -3.51 5.72
N PHE A 111 -3.76 -2.80 4.65
CA PHE A 111 -3.44 -1.37 4.72
C PHE A 111 -4.69 -0.56 5.08
N HIS A 112 -5.85 -0.84 4.46
CA HIS A 112 -7.10 -0.16 4.79
C HIS A 112 -7.52 -0.40 6.24
N ARG A 113 -7.38 -1.63 6.75
CA ARG A 113 -7.64 -1.94 8.16
C ARG A 113 -6.73 -1.11 9.07
N ALA A 114 -5.48 -0.86 8.68
CA ALA A 114 -4.53 0.00 9.41
C ALA A 114 -4.78 1.52 9.22
N ASN A 115 -5.87 1.93 8.55
CA ASN A 115 -6.14 3.31 8.12
C ASN A 115 -5.01 3.91 7.25
N ALA A 116 -4.44 3.11 6.36
CA ALA A 116 -3.43 3.56 5.41
C ALA A 116 -3.97 3.57 3.98
N GLN A 117 -3.55 4.56 3.19
CA GLN A 117 -3.89 4.64 1.77
C GLN A 117 -2.90 3.85 0.92
N VAL A 118 -3.39 3.20 -0.14
CA VAL A 118 -2.59 2.44 -1.09
C VAL A 118 -2.49 3.17 -2.42
N TYR A 119 -1.29 3.67 -2.72
CA TYR A 119 -0.94 4.18 -4.04
C TYR A 119 -0.18 3.11 -4.81
N VAL A 120 -0.65 2.78 -6.02
CA VAL A 120 0.08 1.85 -6.90
C VAL A 120 0.79 2.60 -8.01
N ASP A 121 1.96 2.10 -8.37
CA ASP A 121 2.69 2.58 -9.54
C ASP A 121 1.96 2.14 -10.83
N ILE A 122 1.72 3.08 -11.74
CA ILE A 122 1.02 2.82 -12.99
C ILE A 122 1.85 3.24 -14.20
N VAL A 123 1.89 2.35 -15.19
CA VAL A 123 2.61 2.57 -16.45
C VAL A 123 1.61 2.69 -17.58
N LEU A 124 1.38 3.92 -18.04
CA LEU A 124 0.41 4.23 -19.11
C LEU A 124 1.08 4.69 -20.41
N ASN A 125 2.39 4.97 -20.38
CA ASN A 125 3.13 5.49 -21.53
C ASN A 125 3.42 4.41 -22.58
N HIS A 126 3.95 3.27 -22.16
CA HIS A 126 4.50 2.26 -23.05
C HIS A 126 3.99 0.86 -22.69
N ASN A 127 4.38 -0.12 -23.49
CA ASN A 127 4.30 -1.54 -23.15
C ASN A 127 5.74 -2.12 -23.08
N ALA A 128 5.89 -3.41 -22.80
CA ALA A 128 7.18 -4.10 -22.74
C ALA A 128 8.07 -3.86 -23.98
N GLY A 129 9.35 -4.21 -23.89
CA GLY A 129 10.36 -3.87 -24.90
C GLY A 129 9.96 -4.18 -26.35
N ARG A 130 10.23 -3.24 -27.27
CA ARG A 130 9.82 -3.29 -28.68
C ARG A 130 10.28 -4.58 -29.39
N GLN A 131 9.31 -5.42 -29.73
CA GLN A 131 9.50 -6.63 -30.54
C GLN A 131 9.13 -6.39 -32.02
N THR A 132 9.93 -6.94 -32.93
CA THR A 132 9.71 -6.87 -34.39
C THR A 132 9.50 -8.25 -35.04
N GLY A 133 9.77 -9.33 -34.30
CA GLY A 133 9.83 -10.70 -34.82
C GLY A 133 8.51 -11.21 -35.36
N VAL A 134 8.59 -12.12 -36.33
CA VAL A 134 7.40 -12.80 -36.91
C VAL A 134 6.71 -13.66 -35.85
N GLN A 135 7.47 -14.40 -35.05
CA GLN A 135 6.92 -15.27 -34.01
C GLN A 135 6.09 -14.48 -32.97
N PHE A 136 6.62 -13.38 -32.43
CA PHE A 136 5.89 -12.56 -31.46
C PHE A 136 4.57 -12.01 -32.04
N GLN A 137 4.56 -11.63 -33.32
CA GLN A 137 3.33 -11.21 -34.01
C GLN A 137 2.34 -12.38 -34.18
N GLN A 138 2.82 -13.58 -34.52
CA GLN A 138 1.98 -14.80 -34.61
C GLN A 138 1.41 -15.21 -33.25
N GLU A 139 2.15 -15.01 -32.18
CA GLU A 139 1.72 -15.25 -30.80
C GLU A 139 0.65 -14.26 -30.35
N GLY A 140 0.44 -13.14 -31.06
CA GLY A 140 -0.63 -12.17 -30.78
C GLY A 140 -0.12 -10.80 -30.37
N GLY A 141 1.20 -10.61 -30.27
CA GLY A 141 1.81 -9.34 -29.91
C GLY A 141 1.60 -8.96 -28.44
N TYR A 142 1.28 -7.68 -28.21
CA TYR A 142 1.08 -7.15 -26.86
C TYR A 142 -0.40 -7.31 -26.44
N PRO A 143 -0.68 -7.94 -25.27
CA PRO A 143 -2.04 -8.11 -24.77
C PRO A 143 -2.83 -6.80 -24.70
N GLY A 144 -4.00 -6.77 -25.35
CA GLY A 144 -4.90 -5.63 -25.39
C GLY A 144 -4.50 -4.48 -26.32
N PHE A 145 -3.37 -4.56 -27.05
CA PHE A 145 -2.97 -3.55 -28.03
C PHE A 145 -2.83 -4.13 -29.43
N TRP A 146 -3.38 -3.43 -30.42
CA TRP A 146 -3.31 -3.93 -31.78
C TRP A 146 -1.96 -3.61 -32.41
N MET A 147 -1.22 -4.67 -32.71
CA MET A 147 0.05 -4.62 -33.44
C MET A 147 -0.20 -4.96 -34.92
N ALA A 148 -0.52 -3.94 -35.73
CA ALA A 148 -1.01 -4.08 -37.11
C ALA A 148 -0.13 -4.98 -38.01
N SER A 149 -0.47 -6.26 -38.14
CA SER A 149 0.34 -7.24 -38.86
C SER A 149 0.01 -7.28 -40.36
N SER A 150 1.01 -7.57 -41.20
CA SER A 150 0.83 -7.76 -42.65
C SER A 150 0.45 -9.20 -42.99
N ASN A 151 -0.08 -9.44 -44.20
CA ASN A 151 -0.27 -10.79 -44.74
C ASN A 151 0.54 -10.95 -46.05
N PRO A 152 1.57 -11.83 -46.10
CA PRO A 152 2.10 -12.62 -44.98
C PRO A 152 2.75 -11.73 -43.90
N ILE A 153 2.86 -12.25 -42.68
CA ILE A 153 3.53 -11.55 -41.57
C ILE A 153 5.02 -11.43 -41.88
N VAL A 154 5.57 -10.24 -41.70
CA VAL A 154 7.00 -9.94 -41.90
C VAL A 154 7.64 -9.37 -40.64
N VAL A 155 8.97 -9.36 -40.58
CA VAL A 155 9.70 -8.64 -39.53
C VAL A 155 9.37 -7.15 -39.65
N LYS A 156 8.81 -6.55 -38.59
CA LYS A 156 8.41 -5.15 -38.64
C LYS A 156 9.62 -4.20 -38.75
N GLN A 157 9.49 -3.24 -39.65
CA GLN A 157 10.42 -2.13 -39.81
C GLN A 157 9.87 -0.85 -39.17
N PRO A 158 10.72 0.14 -38.87
CA PRO A 158 10.28 1.40 -38.25
C PRO A 158 9.13 2.10 -38.97
N THR A 159 9.13 2.11 -40.30
CA THR A 159 8.13 2.81 -41.13
C THR A 159 6.84 2.02 -41.37
N HIS A 160 6.74 0.79 -40.88
CA HIS A 160 5.51 0.00 -41.03
C HIS A 160 4.38 0.58 -40.17
N ASN A 161 3.14 0.18 -40.47
CA ASN A 161 2.02 0.46 -39.58
C ASN A 161 2.23 -0.28 -38.26
N TRP A 162 2.30 0.43 -37.14
CA TRP A 162 2.48 -0.16 -35.80
C TRP A 162 1.18 -0.30 -35.01
N GLY A 163 0.04 0.10 -35.57
CA GLY A 163 -1.27 0.00 -34.93
C GLY A 163 -1.40 0.98 -33.78
N ASP A 164 -1.53 0.48 -32.54
CA ASP A 164 -1.68 1.29 -31.33
C ASP A 164 -0.37 1.87 -30.78
N PHE A 165 0.73 1.77 -31.53
CA PHE A 165 2.05 2.24 -31.12
C PHE A 165 2.62 3.24 -32.11
N HIS A 166 3.49 4.15 -31.64
CA HIS A 166 4.16 5.09 -32.52
C HIS A 166 5.15 4.38 -33.46
N ALA A 167 5.10 4.77 -34.73
CA ALA A 167 6.01 4.33 -35.77
C ALA A 167 7.31 5.17 -35.76
N GLY A 168 8.33 4.67 -36.43
CA GLY A 168 9.58 5.40 -36.65
C GLY A 168 9.66 6.04 -38.03
N THR A 169 10.89 6.39 -38.40
CA THR A 169 11.24 6.89 -39.74
C THR A 169 12.14 5.88 -40.45
N ALA A 170 12.50 6.14 -41.71
CA ALA A 170 13.50 5.34 -42.41
C ALA A 170 14.86 5.28 -41.66
N GLY A 171 15.15 6.27 -40.80
CA GLY A 171 16.35 6.32 -39.96
C GLY A 171 16.24 5.54 -38.64
N GLY A 172 15.12 4.89 -38.36
CA GLY A 172 14.87 4.12 -37.13
C GLY A 172 13.70 4.66 -36.30
N TYR A 173 13.46 4.02 -35.15
CA TYR A 173 12.45 4.43 -34.18
C TYR A 173 12.81 5.77 -33.53
N TYR A 174 11.80 6.56 -33.20
CA TYR A 174 11.95 7.70 -32.31
C TYR A 174 12.28 7.20 -30.89
N GLN A 175 12.96 8.04 -30.12
CA GLN A 175 13.29 7.81 -28.71
C GLN A 175 12.88 9.02 -27.89
N SER A 176 12.62 8.84 -26.60
CA SER A 176 12.26 9.94 -25.70
C SER A 176 13.22 10.12 -24.51
N GLU A 177 14.25 9.28 -24.37
CA GLU A 177 15.23 9.36 -23.27
C GLU A 177 16.40 10.33 -23.50
N ASN A 178 16.72 10.74 -24.73
CA ASN A 178 17.95 11.45 -25.06
C ASN A 178 17.68 12.78 -25.79
N PRO A 179 17.35 13.87 -25.04
CA PRO A 179 17.15 15.21 -25.58
C PRO A 179 18.32 15.68 -26.45
N GLY A 180 18.01 16.21 -27.64
CA GLY A 180 19.03 16.65 -28.61
C GLY A 180 19.63 15.54 -29.49
N GLY A 181 19.29 14.27 -29.23
CA GLY A 181 19.62 13.17 -30.14
C GLY A 181 18.88 13.27 -31.47
N ALA A 182 19.47 12.72 -32.54
CA ALA A 182 18.96 12.84 -33.91
C ALA A 182 17.54 12.26 -34.16
N ARG A 183 17.01 11.47 -33.21
CA ARG A 183 15.68 10.86 -33.26
C ARG A 183 14.85 11.13 -31.99
N TYR A 184 15.21 12.18 -31.24
CA TYR A 184 14.48 12.57 -30.05
C TYR A 184 13.07 13.05 -30.42
N CYS A 185 12.07 12.49 -29.74
CA CYS A 185 10.68 12.90 -29.85
C CYS A 185 9.99 12.58 -28.52
N LEU A 186 9.68 13.61 -27.71
CA LEU A 186 9.25 13.42 -26.33
C LEU A 186 7.98 12.55 -26.21
N LEU A 187 6.98 12.80 -27.05
CA LEU A 187 5.65 12.19 -26.97
C LEU A 187 5.42 11.03 -27.96
N ASN A 188 6.37 10.79 -28.88
CA ASN A 188 6.21 9.79 -29.94
C ASN A 188 7.35 8.76 -29.97
N GLY A 189 8.19 8.75 -28.92
CA GLY A 189 9.45 8.04 -28.88
C GLY A 189 9.48 6.97 -27.81
N ASP A 190 10.04 5.80 -28.16
CA ASP A 190 10.28 4.72 -27.21
C ASP A 190 11.12 5.22 -26.04
N LEU A 191 10.77 4.82 -24.82
CA LEU A 191 11.54 5.12 -23.61
C LEU A 191 12.44 3.91 -23.31
N LEU A 192 13.75 4.03 -23.54
CA LEU A 192 14.71 2.93 -23.27
C LEU A 192 14.32 1.61 -23.98
N SER A 193 13.88 1.70 -25.24
CA SER A 193 13.36 0.58 -26.05
C SER A 193 12.04 -0.03 -25.60
N LEU A 194 11.36 0.52 -24.59
CA LEU A 194 9.98 0.18 -24.25
C LEU A 194 9.06 0.80 -25.30
N ILE A 195 8.16 0.00 -25.87
CA ILE A 195 7.39 0.41 -27.05
C ILE A 195 6.37 1.48 -26.69
N ASP A 196 6.48 2.65 -27.32
CA ASP A 196 5.64 3.81 -27.00
C ASP A 196 4.21 3.66 -27.53
N ILE A 197 3.22 3.78 -26.64
CA ILE A 197 1.80 3.66 -26.98
C ILE A 197 1.36 4.98 -27.62
N ASN A 198 0.62 4.89 -28.72
CA ASN A 198 -0.10 6.04 -29.25
C ASN A 198 -1.45 6.18 -28.54
N GLN A 199 -1.49 7.02 -27.49
CA GLN A 199 -2.73 7.26 -26.73
C GLN A 199 -3.83 7.85 -27.63
N GLY A 200 -3.46 8.58 -28.69
CA GLY A 200 -4.40 9.12 -29.69
C GLY A 200 -4.92 8.10 -30.71
N SER A 201 -4.54 6.82 -30.62
CA SER A 201 -5.04 5.78 -31.51
C SER A 201 -6.58 5.71 -31.49
N VAL A 202 -7.17 5.54 -32.68
CA VAL A 202 -8.62 5.42 -32.89
C VAL A 202 -9.05 3.99 -33.26
N ASN A 203 -8.14 3.02 -33.14
CA ASN A 203 -8.46 1.62 -33.45
C ASN A 203 -9.35 1.03 -32.36
N ASN A 204 -10.55 0.61 -32.71
CA ASN A 204 -11.54 0.11 -31.74
C ASN A 204 -11.65 -1.42 -31.80
N PHE A 205 -11.45 -2.06 -30.66
CA PHE A 205 -11.56 -3.52 -30.51
C PHE A 205 -12.10 -3.89 -29.14
N ILE A 206 -12.72 -5.07 -29.02
CA ILE A 206 -12.80 -5.78 -27.74
C ILE A 206 -11.39 -6.29 -27.45
N ARG A 207 -10.72 -5.64 -26.51
CA ARG A 207 -9.27 -5.79 -26.25
C ARG A 207 -8.91 -6.99 -25.38
N GLN A 208 -9.82 -7.48 -24.54
CA GLN A 208 -9.74 -8.79 -23.91
C GLN A 208 -10.90 -9.64 -24.46
N PRO A 209 -10.69 -10.39 -25.55
CA PRO A 209 -11.75 -11.19 -26.17
C PRO A 209 -12.35 -12.20 -25.17
N ALA A 210 -13.67 -12.14 -24.97
CA ALA A 210 -14.39 -13.08 -24.10
C ALA A 210 -15.37 -13.98 -24.87
N GLU A 211 -15.71 -13.62 -26.10
CA GLU A 211 -16.71 -14.31 -26.92
C GLU A 211 -16.11 -14.78 -28.25
N ALA A 212 -16.22 -16.07 -28.54
CA ALA A 212 -15.72 -16.64 -29.78
C ALA A 212 -16.54 -16.14 -30.98
N GLY A 213 -15.86 -15.77 -32.07
CA GLY A 213 -16.50 -15.32 -33.31
C GLY A 213 -17.03 -13.88 -33.30
N ASN A 214 -16.89 -13.14 -32.20
CA ASN A 214 -17.24 -11.72 -32.18
C ASN A 214 -16.31 -10.92 -33.13
N PRO A 215 -16.85 -10.25 -34.17
CA PRO A 215 -16.03 -9.59 -35.19
C PRO A 215 -15.32 -8.33 -34.68
N GLN A 216 -15.67 -7.83 -33.49
CA GLN A 216 -15.02 -6.69 -32.86
C GLN A 216 -13.81 -7.10 -32.00
N ASN A 217 -13.58 -8.41 -31.78
CA ASN A 217 -12.41 -8.88 -31.07
C ASN A 217 -11.13 -8.36 -31.72
N ILE A 218 -10.19 -7.92 -30.89
CA ILE A 218 -8.83 -7.66 -31.35
C ILE A 218 -8.29 -8.92 -32.06
N PRO A 219 -7.56 -8.78 -33.19
CA PRO A 219 -6.98 -9.94 -33.87
C PRO A 219 -6.12 -10.77 -32.90
N GLY A 220 -6.55 -12.01 -32.66
CA GLY A 220 -5.88 -12.93 -31.74
C GLY A 220 -4.66 -13.61 -32.37
N GLY A 221 -3.74 -14.07 -31.52
CA GLY A 221 -2.61 -14.91 -31.90
C GLY A 221 -2.73 -16.34 -31.39
N THR A 222 -1.62 -17.08 -31.45
CA THR A 222 -1.54 -18.45 -30.94
C THR A 222 -1.46 -18.54 -29.41
N ILE A 223 -1.12 -17.44 -28.71
CA ILE A 223 -0.89 -17.43 -27.25
C ILE A 223 -1.58 -16.25 -26.56
N PHE A 224 -1.38 -15.04 -27.08
CA PHE A 224 -1.92 -13.79 -26.56
C PHE A 224 -3.13 -13.34 -27.38
N ASN A 225 -3.95 -12.47 -26.76
CA ASN A 225 -5.19 -11.95 -27.36
C ASN A 225 -6.16 -13.09 -27.78
N THR A 226 -6.08 -14.25 -27.13
CA THR A 226 -6.99 -15.38 -27.34
C THR A 226 -8.33 -15.12 -26.66
N VAL A 227 -9.37 -15.78 -27.14
CA VAL A 227 -10.69 -15.74 -26.51
C VAL A 227 -10.66 -16.53 -25.19
N ASP A 228 -10.99 -15.87 -24.09
CA ASP A 228 -11.20 -16.50 -22.79
C ASP A 228 -12.47 -15.91 -22.15
N PRO A 229 -13.53 -16.72 -21.91
CA PRO A 229 -14.74 -16.25 -21.24
C PRO A 229 -14.47 -15.56 -19.90
N ASN A 230 -13.39 -15.91 -19.19
CA ASN A 230 -13.00 -15.28 -17.93
C ASN A 230 -12.64 -13.79 -18.09
N ASN A 231 -12.34 -13.34 -19.29
CA ASN A 231 -12.04 -11.94 -19.58
C ASN A 231 -13.22 -10.99 -19.31
N ARG A 232 -14.45 -11.49 -19.15
CA ARG A 232 -15.61 -10.67 -18.75
C ARG A 232 -15.36 -9.89 -17.46
N ARG A 233 -14.58 -10.45 -16.53
CA ARG A 233 -14.21 -9.78 -15.26
C ARG A 233 -13.44 -8.48 -15.41
N PHE A 234 -12.92 -8.20 -16.61
CA PHE A 234 -12.19 -6.97 -16.92
C PHE A 234 -13.09 -5.88 -17.50
N TYR A 235 -14.38 -6.16 -17.72
CA TYR A 235 -15.33 -5.20 -18.26
C TYR A 235 -16.39 -4.78 -17.23
N PRO A 236 -16.84 -3.52 -17.28
CA PRO A 236 -18.03 -3.10 -16.57
C PRO A 236 -19.27 -3.90 -16.98
N ASP A 237 -20.23 -4.01 -16.07
CA ASP A 237 -21.53 -4.65 -16.28
C ASP A 237 -22.56 -3.57 -16.66
N GLN A 238 -23.12 -3.65 -17.86
CA GLN A 238 -24.09 -2.67 -18.36
C GLN A 238 -25.41 -2.72 -17.57
N ALA A 239 -25.74 -3.84 -16.94
CA ALA A 239 -26.96 -3.98 -16.13
C ALA A 239 -26.91 -3.12 -14.86
N LEU A 240 -25.71 -2.77 -14.36
CA LEU A 240 -25.53 -1.88 -13.21
C LEU A 240 -25.65 -0.39 -13.58
N GLY A 241 -25.79 -0.07 -14.87
CA GLY A 241 -25.89 1.28 -15.39
C GLY A 241 -24.53 2.00 -15.45
N THR A 242 -24.60 3.33 -15.57
CA THR A 242 -23.42 4.17 -15.79
C THR A 242 -23.43 5.42 -14.90
N ASP A 243 -22.24 5.97 -14.69
CA ASP A 243 -22.01 7.25 -14.05
C ASP A 243 -21.58 8.29 -15.09
N THR A 244 -22.26 9.43 -15.11
CA THR A 244 -21.92 10.56 -15.98
C THR A 244 -21.12 11.59 -15.20
N ILE A 245 -19.87 11.80 -15.60
CA ILE A 245 -18.94 12.72 -14.93
C ILE A 245 -18.71 13.94 -15.83
N ASN A 246 -18.90 15.13 -15.27
CA ASN A 246 -18.65 16.40 -15.95
C ASN A 246 -17.26 16.90 -15.60
N ASN A 247 -16.37 16.96 -16.58
CA ASN A 247 -15.05 17.56 -16.45
C ASN A 247 -15.13 19.04 -16.86
N PRO A 248 -14.69 19.98 -16.01
CA PRO A 248 -14.75 21.41 -16.31
C PRO A 248 -13.78 21.86 -17.42
N GLY A 249 -12.88 20.99 -17.88
CA GLY A 249 -11.80 21.33 -18.80
C GLY A 249 -10.60 21.94 -18.08
N MET A 250 -9.55 22.24 -18.83
CA MET A 250 -8.29 22.77 -18.30
C MET A 250 -7.56 23.63 -19.36
N TRP A 251 -7.33 24.92 -19.09
CA TRP A 251 -6.57 25.81 -19.97
C TRP A 251 -5.39 26.41 -19.21
N PHE A 252 -4.15 26.08 -19.60
CA PHE A 252 -3.01 26.49 -18.78
C PHE A 252 -1.70 26.81 -19.52
N ALA A 253 -1.29 26.04 -20.53
CA ALA A 253 0.03 26.19 -21.15
C ALA A 253 -0.03 26.25 -22.68
N GLY A 254 0.75 27.15 -23.29
CA GLY A 254 0.89 27.24 -24.76
C GLY A 254 1.63 26.04 -25.35
N PRO A 255 1.62 25.86 -26.69
CA PRO A 255 2.35 24.75 -27.32
C PRO A 255 3.86 24.96 -27.26
N LEU A 256 4.64 23.86 -27.25
CA LEU A 256 6.09 23.89 -27.48
C LEU A 256 6.35 23.31 -28.87
N ASN A 257 6.80 24.15 -29.80
CA ASN A 257 6.90 23.80 -31.23
C ASN A 257 8.22 24.26 -31.89
N SER A 258 9.26 24.49 -31.08
CA SER A 258 10.57 24.97 -31.54
C SER A 258 11.72 24.20 -30.89
N GLY A 259 12.92 24.31 -31.46
CA GLY A 259 14.10 23.61 -30.96
C GLY A 259 13.91 22.09 -31.00
N ILE A 260 14.15 21.42 -29.88
CA ILE A 260 13.95 19.96 -29.73
C ILE A 260 12.48 19.52 -29.78
N PHE A 261 11.54 20.48 -29.77
CA PHE A 261 10.10 20.26 -29.91
C PHE A 261 9.58 20.73 -31.27
N ALA A 262 10.45 20.95 -32.26
CA ALA A 262 9.96 21.26 -33.61
C ALA A 262 9.15 20.08 -34.17
N PRO A 263 8.13 20.33 -35.02
CA PRO A 263 7.38 19.27 -35.68
C PRO A 263 8.31 18.26 -36.36
N PRO A 264 8.04 16.94 -36.25
CA PRO A 264 6.82 16.30 -35.76
C PRO A 264 6.81 15.98 -34.25
N CYS A 265 7.66 16.64 -33.45
CA CYS A 265 7.85 16.36 -32.03
C CYS A 265 7.34 17.49 -31.13
N ASP A 266 6.35 18.24 -31.61
CA ASP A 266 5.72 19.31 -30.85
C ASP A 266 4.95 18.76 -29.64
N VAL A 267 4.99 19.53 -28.55
CA VAL A 267 4.15 19.30 -27.38
C VAL A 267 2.92 20.21 -27.53
N PRO A 268 1.70 19.65 -27.65
CA PRO A 268 0.49 20.42 -27.80
C PRO A 268 0.29 21.44 -26.66
N ALA A 269 -0.54 22.46 -26.88
CA ALA A 269 -0.99 23.31 -25.79
C ALA A 269 -1.77 22.48 -24.76
N ARG A 270 -1.68 22.83 -23.47
CA ARG A 270 -2.54 22.30 -22.42
C ARG A 270 -3.82 23.13 -22.40
N ASN A 271 -4.79 22.73 -23.21
CA ASN A 271 -6.02 23.48 -23.45
C ASN A 271 -7.19 22.54 -23.76
N GLU A 272 -7.62 21.79 -22.76
CA GLU A 272 -8.70 20.85 -22.85
C GLU A 272 -10.05 21.52 -22.58
N PRO A 273 -11.03 21.41 -23.47
CA PRO A 273 -12.37 21.94 -23.21
C PRO A 273 -13.08 21.13 -22.12
N ALA A 274 -14.17 21.69 -21.58
CA ALA A 274 -15.08 20.92 -20.74
C ALA A 274 -15.61 19.70 -21.51
N THR A 275 -15.64 18.54 -20.85
CA THR A 275 -16.10 17.28 -21.43
C THR A 275 -17.03 16.55 -20.47
N GLN A 276 -17.79 15.60 -21.00
CA GLN A 276 -18.64 14.71 -20.24
C GLN A 276 -18.33 13.27 -20.65
N LEU A 277 -18.00 12.42 -19.69
CA LEU A 277 -17.76 11.00 -19.92
C LEU A 277 -18.80 10.16 -19.18
N THR A 278 -19.23 9.09 -19.83
CA THR A 278 -20.13 8.08 -19.26
C THR A 278 -19.32 6.81 -18.99
N LEU A 279 -19.33 6.36 -17.74
CA LEU A 279 -18.48 5.27 -17.26
C LEU A 279 -19.37 4.14 -16.75
N GLY A 280 -19.12 2.91 -17.21
CA GLY A 280 -19.83 1.73 -16.69
C GLY A 280 -19.35 1.36 -15.29
N ARG A 281 -20.13 0.56 -14.57
CA ARG A 281 -19.78 0.10 -13.22
C ARG A 281 -19.28 -1.34 -13.25
N PHE A 282 -18.20 -1.62 -12.54
CA PHE A 282 -17.75 -3.00 -12.34
C PHE A 282 -18.67 -3.75 -11.37
N ASN A 283 -19.02 -4.98 -11.71
CA ASN A 283 -19.78 -5.86 -10.82
C ASN A 283 -18.81 -6.63 -9.91
N THR A 284 -18.60 -6.15 -8.70
CA THR A 284 -17.72 -6.82 -7.72
C THR A 284 -18.38 -8.02 -7.05
N ALA A 285 -19.71 -8.13 -7.11
CA ALA A 285 -20.46 -9.27 -6.57
C ALA A 285 -20.54 -10.44 -7.57
N ASP A 286 -20.62 -10.15 -8.86
CA ASP A 286 -20.54 -11.10 -9.96
C ASP A 286 -19.64 -10.56 -11.08
N PRO A 287 -18.31 -10.70 -10.93
CA PRO A 287 -17.36 -10.20 -11.93
C PRO A 287 -17.58 -10.79 -13.32
N MET A 288 -18.19 -11.98 -13.43
CA MET A 288 -18.38 -12.65 -14.70
C MET A 288 -19.50 -12.07 -15.56
N SER A 289 -20.32 -11.18 -15.00
CA SER A 289 -21.39 -10.46 -15.71
C SER A 289 -20.91 -9.23 -16.51
N GLY A 290 -19.60 -8.97 -16.57
CA GLY A 290 -19.05 -7.88 -17.38
C GLY A 290 -19.33 -8.04 -18.89
N ASP A 291 -19.57 -6.91 -19.55
CA ASP A 291 -19.94 -6.84 -20.97
C ASP A 291 -18.77 -6.35 -21.82
N PRO A 292 -18.16 -7.22 -22.66
CA PRO A 292 -17.09 -6.82 -23.55
C PRO A 292 -17.54 -5.74 -24.54
N VAL A 293 -16.88 -4.59 -24.52
CA VAL A 293 -17.14 -3.48 -25.44
C VAL A 293 -15.90 -3.11 -26.24
N ALA A 294 -16.12 -2.66 -27.48
CA ALA A 294 -15.05 -2.18 -28.32
C ALA A 294 -14.59 -0.79 -27.88
N GLU A 295 -13.28 -0.62 -27.75
CA GLU A 295 -12.67 0.62 -27.28
C GLU A 295 -11.30 0.87 -27.94
N ASN A 296 -10.81 2.10 -27.85
CA ASN A 296 -9.48 2.47 -28.32
C ASN A 296 -8.41 2.30 -27.23
N ALA A 297 -7.15 2.61 -27.57
CA ALA A 297 -6.01 2.42 -26.65
C ALA A 297 -6.17 3.25 -25.38
N THR A 298 -6.70 4.48 -25.49
CA THR A 298 -7.04 5.31 -24.33
C THR A 298 -8.12 4.67 -23.46
N GLY A 299 -9.22 4.18 -24.05
CA GLY A 299 -10.28 3.47 -23.32
C GLY A 299 -9.76 2.27 -22.53
N TYR A 300 -8.88 1.46 -23.15
CA TYR A 300 -8.24 0.31 -22.50
C TYR A 300 -7.42 0.69 -21.26
N LEU A 301 -6.55 1.68 -21.42
CA LEU A 301 -5.71 2.18 -20.32
C LEU A 301 -6.58 2.69 -19.16
N LEU A 302 -7.64 3.42 -19.47
CA LEU A 302 -8.55 4.00 -18.49
C LEU A 302 -9.46 2.97 -17.83
N ARG A 303 -9.90 1.94 -18.57
CA ARG A 303 -10.67 0.83 -17.99
C ARG A 303 -9.83 0.06 -16.99
N TRP A 304 -8.53 -0.11 -17.24
CA TRP A 304 -7.63 -0.67 -16.25
C TRP A 304 -7.47 0.23 -15.02
N VAL A 305 -7.32 1.55 -15.20
CA VAL A 305 -7.28 2.51 -14.07
C VAL A 305 -8.56 2.41 -13.24
N GLN A 306 -9.72 2.37 -13.89
CA GLN A 306 -11.01 2.20 -13.22
C GLN A 306 -11.08 0.85 -12.49
N TRP A 307 -10.66 -0.25 -13.13
CA TRP A 307 -10.67 -1.58 -12.54
C TRP A 307 -9.82 -1.66 -11.27
N MET A 308 -8.63 -1.05 -11.27
CA MET A 308 -7.78 -0.97 -10.07
C MET A 308 -8.48 -0.25 -8.90
N MET A 309 -9.28 0.79 -9.17
CA MET A 309 -10.03 1.51 -8.13
C MET A 309 -11.29 0.76 -7.69
N ASP A 310 -12.10 0.29 -8.64
CA ASP A 310 -13.42 -0.26 -8.37
C ASP A 310 -13.35 -1.68 -7.83
N VAL A 311 -12.44 -2.51 -8.37
CA VAL A 311 -12.27 -3.92 -8.02
C VAL A 311 -11.22 -4.09 -6.92
N HIS A 312 -10.03 -3.53 -7.12
CA HIS A 312 -8.91 -3.70 -6.17
C HIS A 312 -8.81 -2.62 -5.10
N ARG A 313 -9.70 -1.62 -5.12
CA ARG A 313 -9.85 -0.60 -4.07
C ARG A 313 -8.58 0.22 -3.79
N VAL A 314 -7.70 0.41 -4.78
CA VAL A 314 -6.55 1.31 -4.60
C VAL A 314 -7.00 2.76 -4.36
N ASP A 315 -6.26 3.50 -3.54
CA ASP A 315 -6.63 4.85 -3.09
C ASP A 315 -6.11 5.96 -4.02
N GLY A 316 -5.32 5.60 -5.03
CA GLY A 316 -4.74 6.53 -5.99
C GLY A 316 -3.49 5.96 -6.65
N PHE A 317 -2.73 6.83 -7.32
CA PHE A 317 -1.68 6.38 -8.23
C PHE A 317 -0.40 7.21 -8.16
N ARG A 318 0.75 6.54 -8.23
CA ARG A 318 1.98 7.13 -8.75
C ARG A 318 2.03 6.85 -10.24
N ILE A 319 2.11 7.90 -11.06
CA ILE A 319 2.07 7.78 -12.52
C ILE A 319 3.50 7.82 -13.07
N ASP A 320 3.94 6.70 -13.61
CA ASP A 320 5.25 6.52 -14.23
C ASP A 320 5.42 7.34 -15.51
N ALA A 321 6.63 7.87 -15.72
CA ALA A 321 7.05 8.43 -17.01
C ALA A 321 6.07 9.46 -17.62
N ALA A 322 5.36 10.24 -16.81
CA ALA A 322 4.26 11.09 -17.28
C ALA A 322 4.70 12.14 -18.30
N LYS A 323 5.96 12.62 -18.24
CA LYS A 323 6.51 13.59 -19.21
C LYS A 323 6.51 13.10 -20.66
N HIS A 324 6.45 11.80 -20.85
CA HIS A 324 6.45 11.13 -22.16
C HIS A 324 5.03 10.99 -22.72
N MET A 325 4.00 11.32 -21.93
CA MET A 325 2.60 11.27 -22.33
C MET A 325 2.03 12.67 -22.55
N PRO A 326 1.08 12.83 -23.48
CA PRO A 326 0.45 14.12 -23.72
C PRO A 326 -0.45 14.52 -22.54
N SER A 327 -0.41 15.80 -22.15
CA SER A 327 -1.20 16.30 -21.01
C SER A 327 -2.72 16.12 -21.18
N TRP A 328 -3.22 16.14 -22.43
CA TRP A 328 -4.64 15.93 -22.73
C TRP A 328 -5.15 14.57 -22.23
N PHE A 329 -4.30 13.53 -22.23
CA PHE A 329 -4.68 12.21 -21.74
C PHE A 329 -5.08 12.29 -20.27
N PHE A 330 -4.28 13.03 -19.49
CA PHE A 330 -4.54 13.17 -18.07
C PHE A 330 -5.71 14.10 -17.78
N ASP A 331 -5.68 15.31 -18.34
CA ASP A 331 -6.64 16.37 -18.02
C ASP A 331 -8.06 16.03 -18.49
N THR A 332 -8.20 15.37 -19.66
CA THR A 332 -9.51 15.03 -20.23
C THR A 332 -10.01 13.69 -19.72
N PHE A 333 -9.15 12.68 -19.58
CA PHE A 333 -9.60 11.32 -19.36
C PHE A 333 -9.24 10.74 -17.99
N PHE A 334 -7.95 10.68 -17.63
CA PHE A 334 -7.53 10.10 -16.35
C PHE A 334 -8.23 10.80 -15.17
N ASP A 335 -8.17 12.14 -15.11
CA ASP A 335 -8.78 12.91 -14.03
C ASP A 335 -10.30 12.69 -13.95
N THR A 336 -10.96 12.47 -15.10
CA THR A 336 -12.39 12.16 -15.17
C THR A 336 -12.72 10.77 -14.65
N VAL A 337 -11.87 9.79 -14.95
CA VAL A 337 -12.01 8.41 -14.46
C VAL A 337 -11.74 8.34 -12.97
N VAL A 338 -10.83 9.12 -12.41
CA VAL A 338 -10.58 9.05 -10.96
C VAL A 338 -11.50 9.95 -10.13
N SER A 339 -12.15 10.95 -10.76
CA SER A 339 -13.01 11.94 -10.07
C SER A 339 -14.08 11.29 -9.20
N GLY A 340 -14.07 11.59 -7.90
CA GLY A 340 -15.06 11.08 -6.94
C GLY A 340 -15.11 9.56 -6.79
N ARG A 341 -14.08 8.80 -7.20
CA ARG A 341 -14.15 7.34 -7.26
C ARG A 341 -13.60 6.62 -6.02
N ARG A 342 -12.78 7.29 -5.22
CA ARG A 342 -12.24 6.70 -4.00
C ARG A 342 -13.29 6.74 -2.89
N VAL A 343 -13.55 5.59 -2.29
CA VAL A 343 -14.40 5.48 -1.08
C VAL A 343 -13.51 5.66 0.15
N THR A 344 -13.83 6.63 1.02
CA THR A 344 -13.15 6.83 2.30
C THR A 344 -13.65 5.86 3.36
N PRO A 345 -12.91 5.64 4.48
CA PRO A 345 -13.38 4.79 5.56
C PRO A 345 -14.75 5.18 6.15
N ASP A 346 -15.12 6.46 6.10
CA ASP A 346 -16.42 6.97 6.52
C ASP A 346 -17.50 6.93 5.42
N GLY A 347 -17.22 6.29 4.28
CA GLY A 347 -18.18 6.03 3.21
C GLY A 347 -18.39 7.15 2.19
N ARG A 348 -17.61 8.24 2.25
CA ARG A 348 -17.67 9.32 1.26
C ARG A 348 -16.93 8.94 -0.02
N ASN A 349 -17.40 9.49 -1.12
CA ASN A 349 -16.73 9.43 -2.42
C ASN A 349 -15.89 10.70 -2.63
N VAL A 350 -14.58 10.53 -2.86
CA VAL A 350 -13.62 11.63 -3.05
C VAL A 350 -12.74 11.38 -4.28
N THR A 351 -12.18 12.45 -4.84
CA THR A 351 -11.14 12.32 -5.88
C THR A 351 -9.84 11.84 -5.21
N PRO A 352 -9.26 10.71 -5.63
CA PRO A 352 -8.03 10.18 -5.05
C PRO A 352 -6.87 11.14 -5.29
N PHE A 353 -5.94 11.18 -4.34
CA PHE A 353 -4.65 11.82 -4.57
C PHE A 353 -3.85 10.97 -5.56
N SER A 354 -3.27 11.59 -6.57
CA SER A 354 -2.34 10.94 -7.49
C SER A 354 -1.16 11.85 -7.76
N PHE A 355 -0.01 11.31 -8.12
CA PHE A 355 1.17 12.13 -8.39
C PHE A 355 2.01 11.57 -9.53
N VAL A 356 2.51 12.46 -10.37
CA VAL A 356 3.29 12.09 -11.56
C VAL A 356 4.79 12.06 -11.29
N GLU A 357 5.48 11.24 -12.06
CA GLU A 357 6.90 11.41 -12.33
C GLU A 357 7.11 12.21 -13.62
N SER A 358 7.76 13.37 -13.51
CA SER A 358 8.15 14.20 -14.66
C SER A 358 9.59 14.66 -14.49
N VAL A 359 10.54 13.93 -15.08
CA VAL A 359 11.98 14.23 -15.04
C VAL A 359 12.30 15.42 -15.94
N GLU A 360 11.90 16.62 -15.53
CA GLU A 360 12.06 17.90 -16.24
C GLU A 360 12.05 19.08 -15.25
N GLY A 361 12.34 20.30 -15.70
CA GLY A 361 12.29 21.52 -14.88
C GLY A 361 10.92 21.77 -14.22
N ASN A 362 10.92 22.41 -13.05
CA ASN A 362 9.72 22.67 -12.24
C ASN A 362 8.61 23.36 -13.03
N ASP A 363 8.94 24.39 -13.82
CA ASP A 363 7.98 25.10 -14.66
C ASP A 363 7.27 24.15 -15.64
N PHE A 364 8.01 23.27 -16.32
CA PHE A 364 7.41 22.32 -17.25
C PHE A 364 6.51 21.32 -16.52
N THR A 365 7.00 20.75 -15.41
CA THR A 365 6.26 19.78 -14.62
C THR A 365 4.97 20.37 -14.05
N PHE A 366 5.05 21.55 -13.44
CA PHE A 366 3.91 22.30 -12.92
C PHE A 366 2.92 22.62 -14.05
N ASP A 367 3.41 23.18 -15.15
CA ASP A 367 2.56 23.66 -16.24
C ASP A 367 1.83 22.50 -16.96
N ARG A 368 2.40 21.30 -17.00
CA ARG A 368 1.87 20.18 -17.79
C ARG A 368 1.14 19.11 -17.01
N TYR A 369 1.52 18.86 -15.76
CA TYR A 369 1.11 17.64 -15.07
C TYR A 369 0.55 17.83 -13.66
N VAL A 370 0.56 19.04 -13.10
CA VAL A 370 -0.13 19.35 -11.85
C VAL A 370 -1.56 19.80 -12.15
N ARG A 371 -2.54 19.25 -11.42
CA ARG A 371 -3.96 19.66 -11.39
C ARG A 371 -4.56 19.38 -10.01
N LYS A 372 -4.38 20.33 -9.11
CA LYS A 372 -4.98 20.38 -7.77
C LYS A 372 -5.02 21.82 -7.26
N PRO A 373 -5.81 22.16 -6.23
CA PRO A 373 -5.79 23.49 -5.64
C PRO A 373 -4.36 23.90 -5.23
N ASN A 374 -3.97 25.14 -5.55
CA ASN A 374 -2.63 25.68 -5.35
C ASN A 374 -2.67 27.17 -4.94
N GLY A 375 -1.53 27.74 -4.56
CA GLY A 375 -1.41 29.07 -3.95
C GLY A 375 -1.41 30.26 -4.91
N ARG A 376 -1.28 30.03 -6.22
CA ARG A 376 -1.22 31.09 -7.25
C ARG A 376 -2.58 31.77 -7.53
N ALA A 377 -2.63 33.12 -7.47
CA ALA A 377 -3.89 33.88 -7.45
C ALA A 377 -4.49 34.47 -8.77
N ALA A 378 -3.76 34.71 -9.88
CA ALA A 378 -4.21 35.35 -11.18
C ALA A 378 -3.20 35.53 -12.42
N GLY A 379 -3.09 34.68 -13.47
CA GLY A 379 -1.95 34.72 -14.45
C GLY A 379 -1.63 33.37 -15.15
N ARG A 380 -0.41 32.80 -15.06
CA ARG A 380 -0.19 31.32 -15.11
C ARG A 380 -0.92 30.62 -13.94
N TYR A 381 -2.05 31.17 -13.48
CA TYR A 381 -2.48 31.10 -12.09
C TYR A 381 -3.91 30.53 -12.07
N GLY A 382 -4.10 29.47 -11.28
CA GLY A 382 -5.25 28.57 -11.34
C GLY A 382 -4.96 27.21 -11.98
N ALA A 383 -3.70 26.72 -11.95
CA ALA A 383 -3.27 25.43 -12.53
C ALA A 383 -3.96 24.19 -11.95
N GLY A 384 -4.91 24.40 -11.06
CA GLY A 384 -5.79 23.36 -10.61
C GLY A 384 -7.04 23.96 -10.03
N ASP A 385 -7.95 23.05 -9.79
CA ASP A 385 -9.33 23.27 -9.42
C ASP A 385 -9.65 22.27 -8.31
N ALA A 386 -10.85 22.38 -7.72
CA ALA A 386 -11.32 21.36 -6.78
C ALA A 386 -11.72 20.03 -7.47
N TYR A 387 -11.60 19.97 -8.81
CA TYR A 387 -11.99 18.80 -9.59
C TYR A 387 -10.87 17.75 -9.62
N GLY A 388 -9.65 18.17 -9.94
CA GLY A 388 -8.45 17.35 -9.91
C GLY A 388 -7.82 17.26 -8.51
N ASN A 389 -7.08 16.18 -8.28
CA ASN A 389 -6.23 16.01 -7.11
C ASN A 389 -4.91 15.33 -7.51
N ARG A 390 -4.32 15.82 -8.62
CA ARG A 390 -3.10 15.29 -9.22
C ARG A 390 -1.92 16.24 -9.01
N ASP A 391 -0.86 15.72 -8.40
CA ASP A 391 0.36 16.44 -8.03
C ASP A 391 1.58 15.88 -8.81
N ALA A 392 2.79 16.28 -8.44
CA ALA A 392 4.03 15.77 -9.02
C ALA A 392 5.09 15.48 -7.95
N LEU A 393 5.98 14.52 -8.24
CA LEU A 393 7.22 14.34 -7.47
C LEU A 393 8.09 15.60 -7.56
N ASP A 394 8.58 16.11 -6.42
CA ASP A 394 9.55 17.21 -6.39
C ASP A 394 10.96 16.69 -6.72
N LEU A 395 11.21 16.40 -7.99
CA LEU A 395 12.47 15.77 -8.43
C LEU A 395 13.67 16.71 -8.36
N ASN A 396 13.47 18.02 -8.55
CA ASN A 396 14.55 19.00 -8.48
C ASN A 396 14.95 19.27 -7.03
N GLY A 397 13.98 19.46 -6.11
CA GLY A 397 14.25 19.52 -4.68
C GLY A 397 14.93 18.25 -4.16
N ALA A 398 14.47 17.07 -4.60
CA ALA A 398 15.09 15.79 -4.26
C ALA A 398 16.55 15.70 -4.77
N GLY A 399 16.81 16.15 -6.01
CA GLY A 399 18.14 16.22 -6.60
C GLY A 399 19.09 17.09 -5.78
N SER A 400 18.72 18.34 -5.54
CA SER A 400 19.54 19.27 -4.75
C SER A 400 19.75 18.80 -3.31
N THR A 401 18.80 18.09 -2.72
CA THR A 401 18.96 17.51 -1.38
C THR A 401 19.98 16.35 -1.39
N ARG A 402 19.98 15.51 -2.43
CA ARG A 402 21.02 14.46 -2.58
C ARG A 402 22.40 15.06 -2.83
N ASP A 403 22.49 16.17 -3.56
CA ASP A 403 23.74 16.89 -3.76
C ASP A 403 24.26 17.46 -2.44
N LEU A 404 23.38 18.01 -1.59
CA LEU A 404 23.72 18.46 -0.23
C LEU A 404 24.30 17.31 0.63
N ILE A 405 23.62 16.15 0.64
CA ILE A 405 24.10 14.95 1.34
C ILE A 405 25.50 14.54 0.82
N SER A 406 25.69 14.57 -0.50
CA SER A 406 26.94 14.15 -1.15
C SER A 406 28.09 15.14 -0.96
N ALA A 407 27.78 16.41 -0.71
CA ALA A 407 28.75 17.48 -0.51
C ALA A 407 29.45 17.44 0.87
N ASN A 408 28.90 16.69 1.84
CA ASN A 408 29.52 16.47 3.16
C ASN A 408 29.87 17.75 3.93
N GLY A 409 28.98 18.75 3.95
CA GLY A 409 29.23 20.03 4.63
C GLY A 409 29.85 21.12 3.75
N LEU A 410 29.90 20.90 2.43
CA LEU A 410 30.35 21.90 1.44
C LEU A 410 29.20 22.41 0.56
N GLY A 411 27.96 22.00 0.87
CA GLY A 411 26.77 22.38 0.12
C GLY A 411 26.16 23.70 0.61
N SER A 412 24.92 23.96 0.20
CA SER A 412 24.15 25.11 0.68
C SER A 412 22.67 24.79 0.73
N TRP A 413 22.03 25.03 1.87
CA TRP A 413 20.57 24.93 2.00
C TRP A 413 19.80 25.83 1.04
N SER A 414 20.40 26.95 0.62
CA SER A 414 19.81 27.84 -0.39
C SER A 414 19.57 27.13 -1.72
N ASN A 415 20.44 26.19 -2.10
CA ASN A 415 20.26 25.42 -3.34
C ASN A 415 19.07 24.47 -3.22
N VAL A 416 18.88 23.84 -2.06
CA VAL A 416 17.75 22.94 -1.80
C VAL A 416 16.44 23.72 -1.86
N LEU A 417 16.31 24.80 -1.10
CA LEU A 417 15.07 25.59 -1.01
C LEU A 417 14.69 26.19 -2.37
N ASN A 418 15.66 26.74 -3.12
CA ASN A 418 15.39 27.31 -4.44
C ASN A 418 15.00 26.27 -5.50
N ALA A 419 15.32 24.98 -5.30
CA ALA A 419 15.06 23.92 -6.27
C ALA A 419 13.69 23.25 -6.10
N MET A 420 13.01 23.46 -4.97
CA MET A 420 11.73 22.85 -4.67
C MET A 420 10.64 23.29 -5.65
N ILE A 421 9.79 22.38 -6.09
CA ILE A 421 8.68 22.70 -7.00
C ILE A 421 7.67 23.68 -6.39
N ASP A 422 7.50 23.67 -5.07
CA ASP A 422 6.64 24.60 -4.33
C ASP A 422 7.09 26.07 -4.54
N GLN A 423 8.40 26.31 -4.69
CA GLN A 423 8.94 27.63 -5.04
C GLN A 423 8.43 28.15 -6.39
N THR A 424 8.10 27.23 -7.32
CA THR A 424 7.49 27.57 -8.60
C THR A 424 6.00 27.88 -8.46
N ASP A 425 5.29 27.45 -7.43
CA ASP A 425 3.89 27.82 -7.21
C ASP A 425 3.76 29.30 -6.82
N ASP A 426 3.63 29.64 -5.55
CA ASP A 426 3.43 31.02 -5.09
C ASP A 426 4.69 31.65 -4.48
N GLY A 427 5.81 30.92 -4.51
CA GLY A 427 7.09 31.33 -3.96
C GLY A 427 7.19 31.14 -2.44
N TYR A 428 6.21 30.48 -1.82
CA TYR A 428 6.24 30.06 -0.42
C TYR A 428 6.53 28.56 -0.33
N HIS A 429 6.97 28.13 0.86
CA HIS A 429 7.18 26.73 1.22
C HIS A 429 6.01 26.26 2.09
N ASN A 430 4.82 26.18 1.52
CA ASN A 430 3.57 25.90 2.24
C ASN A 430 2.98 24.52 1.90
N GLY A 431 3.61 23.78 0.98
CA GLY A 431 3.25 22.41 0.63
C GLY A 431 1.99 22.30 -0.22
N THR A 432 1.61 23.36 -0.95
CA THR A 432 0.47 23.34 -1.87
C THR A 432 0.73 22.39 -3.04
N VAL A 433 1.98 22.33 -3.51
CA VAL A 433 2.39 21.48 -4.63
C VAL A 433 3.69 20.75 -4.30
N GLY A 434 3.81 19.52 -4.80
CA GLY A 434 5.02 18.71 -4.67
C GLY A 434 4.88 17.58 -3.66
N VAL A 435 5.22 16.37 -4.11
CA VAL A 435 5.51 15.24 -3.23
C VAL A 435 7.00 15.29 -2.91
N ASN A 436 7.31 15.83 -1.74
CA ASN A 436 8.66 16.01 -1.24
C ASN A 436 9.31 14.64 -0.99
N HIS A 437 10.54 14.44 -1.45
CA HIS A 437 11.30 13.22 -1.21
C HIS A 437 12.80 13.45 -1.39
N ILE A 438 13.61 12.45 -1.01
CA ILE A 438 15.07 12.47 -1.22
C ILE A 438 15.48 11.33 -2.15
N PHE A 439 14.99 10.12 -1.88
CA PHE A 439 15.36 8.91 -2.61
C PHE A 439 14.15 8.27 -3.28
N SER A 440 14.41 7.46 -4.31
CA SER A 440 13.45 6.61 -5.02
C SER A 440 14.17 5.35 -5.53
N HIS A 441 13.42 4.46 -6.20
CA HIS A 441 14.02 3.32 -6.89
C HIS A 441 15.00 3.72 -8.00
N ASP A 442 14.84 4.89 -8.63
CA ASP A 442 15.75 5.39 -9.68
C ASP A 442 16.93 6.19 -9.15
N ASN A 443 16.75 6.87 -8.02
CA ASN A 443 17.73 7.80 -7.46
C ASN A 443 17.94 7.51 -5.96
N GLY A 444 18.22 6.26 -5.63
CA GLY A 444 18.46 5.80 -4.26
C GLY A 444 19.79 6.26 -3.66
N SER A 445 19.98 5.93 -2.38
CA SER A 445 21.20 6.20 -1.59
C SER A 445 22.42 5.36 -2.02
N SER A 446 22.21 4.27 -2.75
CA SER A 446 23.26 3.47 -3.38
C SER A 446 22.71 2.67 -4.56
N GLY A 447 23.62 2.19 -5.42
CA GLY A 447 23.29 1.38 -6.59
C GLY A 447 23.18 2.20 -7.88
N SER A 448 23.31 1.51 -9.01
CA SER A 448 23.30 2.12 -10.35
C SER A 448 21.99 1.89 -11.12
N GLY A 449 21.13 0.99 -10.66
CA GLY A 449 19.98 0.51 -11.42
C GLY A 449 20.27 -0.72 -12.28
N GLY A 450 21.55 -1.05 -12.53
CA GLY A 450 21.95 -2.18 -13.39
C GLY A 450 22.35 -3.46 -12.66
N SER A 451 22.33 -3.45 -11.32
CA SER A 451 22.68 -4.61 -10.49
C SER A 451 22.12 -4.46 -9.08
N PHE A 452 22.10 -5.55 -8.33
CA PHE A 452 21.63 -5.55 -6.95
C PHE A 452 22.41 -4.53 -6.10
N PRO A 453 21.75 -3.54 -5.47
CA PRO A 453 22.44 -2.44 -4.83
C PRO A 453 23.13 -2.90 -3.54
N THR A 454 24.30 -2.33 -3.24
CA THR A 454 24.99 -2.53 -1.96
C THR A 454 24.22 -1.88 -0.82
N THR A 455 24.37 -2.37 0.42
CA THR A 455 23.82 -1.68 1.59
C THR A 455 24.45 -0.29 1.72
N PRO A 456 23.66 0.79 1.82
CA PRO A 456 24.19 2.15 1.96
C PRO A 456 24.79 2.34 3.36
N THR A 457 25.76 3.25 3.47
CA THR A 457 26.25 3.70 4.80
C THR A 457 25.19 4.60 5.47
N THR A 458 25.26 4.76 6.79
CA THR A 458 24.38 5.71 7.52
C THR A 458 24.51 7.13 6.98
N LYS A 459 25.74 7.54 6.63
CA LYS A 459 26.04 8.82 5.98
C LYS A 459 25.30 9.00 4.65
N ALA A 460 25.36 7.98 3.77
CA ALA A 460 24.68 8.01 2.47
C ALA A 460 23.15 8.05 2.59
N GLN A 461 22.58 7.64 3.73
CA GLN A 461 21.15 7.72 4.02
C GLN A 461 20.68 9.12 4.42
N GLY A 462 21.59 10.05 4.79
CA GLY A 462 21.29 11.47 4.99
C GLY A 462 20.18 11.76 6.01
N TYR A 463 20.34 11.33 7.27
CA TYR A 463 19.26 11.47 8.28
C TYR A 463 18.88 12.92 8.60
N PHE A 464 19.84 13.85 8.63
CA PHE A 464 19.52 15.28 8.82
C PHE A 464 18.62 15.83 7.71
N ALA A 465 18.82 15.40 6.47
CA ALA A 465 17.98 15.79 5.34
C ALA A 465 16.58 15.16 5.45
N HIS A 466 16.44 13.97 6.03
CA HIS A 466 15.13 13.38 6.30
C HIS A 466 14.38 14.12 7.42
N CYS A 467 15.08 14.69 8.40
CA CYS A 467 14.47 15.59 9.38
C CYS A 467 13.89 16.84 8.68
N PHE A 468 14.64 17.45 7.76
CA PHE A 468 14.11 18.52 6.91
C PHE A 468 12.88 18.07 6.13
N LEU A 469 12.97 16.96 5.38
CA LEU A 469 11.89 16.43 4.55
C LEU A 469 10.58 16.23 5.33
N LEU A 470 10.66 15.62 6.51
CA LEU A 470 9.48 15.25 7.31
C LEU A 470 8.83 16.45 8.00
N PHE A 471 9.61 17.50 8.28
CA PHE A 471 9.10 18.71 8.91
C PHE A 471 8.85 19.85 7.92
N HIS A 472 9.23 19.71 6.65
CA HIS A 472 8.84 20.65 5.60
C HIS A 472 7.35 20.45 5.25
N PRO A 473 6.57 21.53 5.07
CA PRO A 473 5.16 21.40 4.67
C PRO A 473 4.98 20.63 3.35
N GLY A 474 3.85 19.93 3.23
CA GLY A 474 3.45 19.16 2.06
C GLY A 474 3.49 17.64 2.28
N GLN A 475 3.19 16.88 1.24
CA GLN A 475 3.21 15.42 1.29
C GLN A 475 4.66 14.92 1.22
N ALA A 476 5.18 14.39 2.33
CA ALA A 476 6.50 13.74 2.35
C ALA A 476 6.42 12.28 1.88
N LYS A 477 7.49 11.81 1.21
CA LYS A 477 7.68 10.41 0.84
C LYS A 477 9.07 9.89 1.24
N MET A 478 9.06 8.76 1.95
CA MET A 478 10.24 8.00 2.37
C MET A 478 10.46 6.82 1.43
N TYR A 479 11.71 6.40 1.19
CA TYR A 479 12.02 5.26 0.32
C TYR A 479 12.71 4.13 1.07
N HIS A 480 12.13 2.94 1.00
CA HIS A 480 12.69 1.71 1.52
C HIS A 480 12.76 0.63 0.43
N ASN A 481 13.96 0.07 0.26
CA ASN A 481 14.18 -1.15 -0.49
C ASN A 481 14.33 -2.29 0.51
N ALA A 482 13.34 -3.18 0.58
CA ALA A 482 13.30 -4.26 1.56
C ALA A 482 14.23 -5.42 1.23
N ARG A 483 14.69 -5.54 -0.02
CA ARG A 483 15.65 -6.56 -0.49
C ARG A 483 15.14 -8.01 -0.38
N GLY A 484 13.82 -8.22 -0.37
CA GLY A 484 13.16 -9.52 -0.37
C GLY A 484 12.88 -10.11 -1.75
N VAL A 485 13.05 -9.33 -2.82
CA VAL A 485 12.91 -9.79 -4.21
C VAL A 485 14.28 -10.20 -4.76
N SER A 486 14.38 -11.46 -5.21
CA SER A 486 15.56 -11.95 -5.92
C SER A 486 15.42 -11.69 -7.41
N ARG A 487 16.40 -10.99 -8.00
CA ARG A 487 16.46 -10.67 -9.43
C ARG A 487 17.70 -11.28 -10.05
N SER A 488 17.59 -11.69 -11.30
CA SER A 488 18.70 -12.23 -12.09
C SER A 488 18.69 -11.64 -13.50
N GLY A 489 19.87 -11.45 -14.10
CA GLY A 489 20.01 -10.92 -15.45
C GLY A 489 20.22 -9.40 -15.49
N SER A 490 20.12 -8.83 -16.69
CA SER A 490 20.46 -7.44 -17.02
C SER A 490 19.29 -6.45 -16.92
N GLY A 491 18.22 -6.80 -16.19
CA GLY A 491 17.04 -5.95 -16.00
C GLY A 491 17.30 -4.78 -15.05
N PHE A 492 16.27 -3.95 -14.85
CA PHE A 492 16.31 -2.86 -13.88
C PHE A 492 16.27 -3.39 -12.43
N TYR A 493 17.21 -2.92 -11.60
CA TYR A 493 17.28 -3.20 -10.16
C TYR A 493 16.96 -1.90 -9.39
N PRO A 494 15.83 -1.82 -8.68
CA PRO A 494 15.56 -0.71 -7.78
C PRO A 494 16.73 -0.45 -6.84
N ARG A 495 17.15 0.81 -6.74
CA ARG A 495 18.30 1.26 -5.92
C ARG A 495 18.03 1.10 -4.42
N ALA A 496 19.05 1.24 -3.57
CA ALA A 496 18.81 1.16 -2.13
C ALA A 496 18.26 2.48 -1.57
N GLY A 497 17.50 2.40 -0.47
CA GLY A 497 16.96 3.55 0.25
C GLY A 497 17.38 3.54 1.71
N LEU A 498 16.47 4.00 2.58
CA LEU A 498 16.60 3.88 4.02
C LEU A 498 16.57 2.40 4.44
N THR A 499 17.33 2.07 5.46
CA THR A 499 17.47 0.68 5.96
C THR A 499 16.54 0.39 7.13
N ALA A 500 16.65 1.14 8.23
CA ALA A 500 15.88 0.95 9.46
C ALA A 500 14.56 1.75 9.51
N VAL A 501 13.74 1.71 8.44
CA VAL A 501 12.47 2.48 8.40
C VAL A 501 11.45 2.07 9.45
N PHE A 502 11.57 0.83 9.96
CA PHE A 502 10.71 0.29 11.01
C PHE A 502 11.41 0.22 12.38
N GLY A 503 12.50 0.96 12.56
CA GLY A 503 13.13 1.15 13.87
C GLY A 503 14.15 0.08 14.28
N VAL A 504 14.42 -0.90 13.42
CA VAL A 504 15.45 -1.92 13.63
C VAL A 504 16.37 -2.05 12.43
N GLU A 505 17.65 -2.29 12.70
CA GLU A 505 18.64 -2.56 11.65
C GLU A 505 18.36 -3.91 10.98
N PRO A 506 18.22 -3.97 9.64
CA PRO A 506 17.86 -5.20 8.95
C PRO A 506 18.81 -6.37 9.23
N THR A 507 20.11 -6.11 9.27
CA THR A 507 21.13 -7.16 9.42
C THR A 507 21.35 -7.60 10.87
N SER A 508 21.46 -6.66 11.81
CA SER A 508 21.79 -6.95 13.22
C SER A 508 20.57 -7.09 14.12
N ASN A 509 19.37 -6.67 13.68
CA ASN A 509 18.16 -6.56 14.49
C ASN A 509 18.29 -5.64 15.72
N THR A 510 19.30 -4.76 15.72
CA THR A 510 19.50 -3.78 16.80
C THR A 510 18.57 -2.60 16.62
N LEU A 511 18.08 -2.05 17.73
CA LEU A 511 17.22 -0.87 17.74
C LEU A 511 17.95 0.33 17.10
N ASN A 512 17.36 0.92 16.07
CA ASN A 512 17.75 2.19 15.48
C ASN A 512 16.48 2.97 15.11
N PRO A 513 15.92 3.75 16.05
CA PRO A 513 14.62 4.38 15.88
C PRO A 513 14.72 5.74 15.16
N ALA A 514 15.91 6.20 14.77
CA ALA A 514 16.14 7.56 14.28
C ALA A 514 15.16 8.04 13.20
N ILE A 515 14.89 7.20 12.20
CA ILE A 515 13.92 7.53 11.14
C ILE A 515 12.48 7.40 11.63
N THR A 516 12.19 6.37 12.42
CA THR A 516 10.86 6.07 12.93
C THR A 516 10.39 7.16 13.89
N ASP A 517 11.27 7.62 14.77
CA ASP A 517 11.07 8.75 15.68
C ASP A 517 10.79 10.03 14.88
N LEU A 518 11.54 10.31 13.82
CA LEU A 518 11.26 11.48 12.97
C LEU A 518 9.89 11.39 12.28
N VAL A 519 9.50 10.22 11.79
CA VAL A 519 8.17 10.00 11.19
C VAL A 519 7.09 10.26 12.25
N GLN A 520 7.20 9.64 13.43
CA GLN A 520 6.26 9.85 14.52
C GLN A 520 6.21 11.31 14.97
N LEU A 521 7.35 11.95 15.21
CA LEU A 521 7.42 13.36 15.62
C LEU A 521 6.83 14.29 14.56
N SER A 522 7.01 14.02 13.26
CA SER A 522 6.36 14.81 12.21
C SER A 522 4.82 14.73 12.29
N ASN A 523 4.25 13.56 12.56
CA ASN A 523 2.82 13.41 12.79
C ASN A 523 2.37 14.15 14.08
N PHE A 524 3.25 14.30 15.06
CA PHE A 524 2.92 14.91 16.35
C PHE A 524 3.06 16.44 16.34
N LEU A 525 3.99 16.97 15.53
CA LEU A 525 4.49 18.34 15.63
C LEU A 525 4.53 19.09 14.29
N GLY A 526 4.55 18.37 13.15
CA GLY A 526 4.77 18.89 11.81
C GLY A 526 3.56 19.62 11.20
N ARG A 527 2.93 20.50 11.97
CA ARG A 527 1.72 21.26 11.62
C ARG A 527 1.98 22.75 11.46
N GLY A 528 1.19 23.41 10.65
CA GLY A 528 1.29 24.85 10.40
C GLY A 528 2.33 25.22 9.36
N GLU A 529 2.56 26.51 9.19
CA GLU A 529 3.39 27.09 8.15
C GLU A 529 4.89 26.89 8.40
N TYR A 530 5.67 26.90 7.32
CA TYR A 530 7.13 26.99 7.39
C TYR A 530 7.55 28.42 7.74
N GLN A 531 8.23 28.59 8.87
CA GLN A 531 8.65 29.88 9.38
C GLN A 531 10.18 29.93 9.55
N PRO A 532 10.94 30.40 8.54
CA PRO A 532 12.40 30.38 8.57
C PRO A 532 12.92 31.30 9.67
N LYS A 533 13.85 30.79 10.49
CA LYS A 533 14.48 31.54 11.61
C LYS A 533 15.95 31.82 11.35
N TRP A 534 16.62 30.91 10.65
CA TRP A 534 17.99 31.07 10.22
C TRP A 534 18.26 30.23 8.98
N GLN A 535 19.05 30.76 8.05
CA GLN A 535 19.54 30.03 6.90
C GLN A 535 20.93 30.56 6.54
N ASP A 536 21.90 29.66 6.49
CA ASP A 536 23.18 29.88 5.82
C ASP A 536 23.54 28.65 4.97
N ASN A 537 24.82 28.48 4.62
CA ASN A 537 25.23 27.32 3.82
C ASN A 537 25.00 26.01 4.58
N ASP A 538 25.35 25.98 5.86
CA ASP A 538 25.47 24.75 6.62
C ASP A 538 24.25 24.55 7.55
N VAL A 539 23.83 25.64 8.19
CA VAL A 539 22.80 25.65 9.23
C VAL A 539 21.46 26.13 8.67
N LEU A 540 20.43 25.32 8.87
CA LEU A 540 19.03 25.68 8.63
C LEU A 540 18.23 25.55 9.92
N ILE A 541 17.50 26.61 10.28
CA ILE A 541 16.61 26.62 11.44
C ILE A 541 15.27 27.21 11.01
N PHE A 542 14.19 26.48 11.25
CA PHE A 542 12.83 26.95 10.98
C PHE A 542 11.85 26.47 12.05
N GLU A 543 10.74 27.17 12.18
CA GLU A 543 9.60 26.73 12.97
C GLU A 543 8.52 26.14 12.08
N ARG A 544 7.76 25.22 12.67
CA ARG A 544 6.40 24.92 12.25
C ARG A 544 5.46 25.63 13.20
N ALA A 545 4.66 26.55 12.68
CA ALA A 545 3.79 27.41 13.50
C ALA A 545 2.50 27.75 12.76
N SER A 546 1.38 27.79 13.47
CA SER A 546 0.09 28.10 12.86
C SER A 546 -0.30 29.57 13.07
N PRO A 547 -0.86 30.23 12.05
CA PRO A 547 -1.28 31.62 12.17
C PRO A 547 -2.47 31.74 13.13
N LEU A 548 -2.44 32.73 14.02
CA LEU A 548 -3.53 33.10 14.93
C LEU A 548 -4.30 34.34 14.43
N GLY A 549 -3.94 34.87 13.26
CA GLY A 549 -4.42 36.14 12.74
C GLY A 549 -3.64 37.35 13.29
N GLY A 550 -3.73 38.49 12.60
CA GLY A 550 -3.07 39.74 13.02
C GLY A 550 -1.52 39.68 13.05
N GLY A 551 -0.91 38.72 12.34
CA GLY A 551 0.54 38.48 12.34
C GLY A 551 1.06 37.68 13.54
N ALA A 552 0.19 37.19 14.42
CA ALA A 552 0.57 36.32 15.53
C ALA A 552 0.60 34.85 15.11
N TYR A 553 1.47 34.06 15.75
CA TYR A 553 1.65 32.64 15.48
C TYR A 553 1.69 31.83 16.77
N ALA A 554 1.13 30.61 16.73
CA ALA A 554 1.34 29.58 17.74
C ALA A 554 2.41 28.60 17.24
N GLY A 555 3.61 28.65 17.85
CA GLY A 555 4.68 27.71 17.55
C GLY A 555 4.31 26.27 17.94
N ASN A 556 4.64 25.31 17.07
CA ASN A 556 4.46 23.88 17.33
C ASN A 556 5.82 23.21 17.61
N CYS A 557 6.79 23.40 16.72
CA CYS A 557 8.16 22.94 16.93
C CYS A 557 9.18 23.86 16.25
N LEU A 558 10.43 23.76 16.71
CA LEU A 558 11.63 24.36 16.15
C LEU A 558 12.54 23.24 15.64
N VAL A 559 12.84 23.27 14.35
CA VAL A 559 13.71 22.30 13.69
C VAL A 559 15.07 22.94 13.46
N VAL A 560 16.13 22.21 13.79
CA VAL A 560 17.51 22.68 13.73
C VAL A 560 18.32 21.66 12.94
N LEU A 561 19.03 22.11 11.91
CA LEU A 561 19.74 21.23 10.97
C LEU A 561 21.15 21.77 10.72
N ASN A 562 22.10 20.86 10.51
CA ASN A 562 23.48 21.15 10.11
C ASN A 562 24.00 20.02 9.22
N ASP A 563 24.52 20.33 8.04
CA ASP A 563 25.02 19.34 7.08
C ASP A 563 26.52 19.01 7.25
N ARG A 564 27.25 19.73 8.12
CA ARG A 564 28.69 19.55 8.32
C ARG A 564 29.05 18.20 8.94
N TYR A 565 30.20 17.66 8.56
CA TYR A 565 30.74 16.38 9.03
C TYR A 565 32.03 16.49 9.86
N ASP A 566 32.55 17.70 10.08
CA ASP A 566 33.56 17.90 11.11
C ASP A 566 32.91 17.99 12.50
N SER A 567 33.71 17.74 13.53
CA SER A 567 33.21 17.66 14.91
C SER A 567 32.68 18.99 15.43
N GLY A 568 31.65 18.93 16.28
CA GLY A 568 31.19 20.05 17.12
C GLY A 568 29.80 20.55 16.77
N TYR A 569 29.55 21.84 17.01
CA TYR A 569 28.27 22.48 16.76
C TYR A 569 28.48 23.91 16.23
N ASP A 570 27.44 24.46 15.62
CA ASP A 570 27.35 25.86 15.23
C ASP A 570 26.27 26.55 16.08
N GLN A 571 26.50 27.77 16.54
CA GLN A 571 25.56 28.48 17.42
C GLN A 571 24.92 29.66 16.69
N ARG A 572 23.60 29.83 16.84
CA ARG A 572 22.82 30.94 16.28
C ARG A 572 21.93 31.57 17.33
N ALA A 573 21.78 32.90 17.25
CA ALA A 573 20.76 33.64 18.00
C ALA A 573 19.56 33.86 17.09
N ILE A 574 18.37 33.46 17.54
CA ILE A 574 17.12 33.51 16.77
C ILE A 574 15.98 34.09 17.61
N THR A 575 14.90 34.44 16.94
CA THR A 575 13.64 34.85 17.57
C THR A 575 12.55 33.87 17.18
N THR A 576 11.76 33.44 18.16
CA THR A 576 10.72 32.43 18.01
C THR A 576 9.31 32.99 18.17
N SER A 577 8.31 32.25 17.70
CA SER A 577 6.89 32.55 17.96
C SER A 577 6.41 32.10 19.34
N PHE A 578 7.23 31.33 20.07
CA PHE A 578 6.91 30.86 21.41
C PHE A 578 6.91 32.01 22.44
N ALA A 579 6.02 31.93 23.44
CA ALA A 579 5.96 32.90 24.51
C ALA A 579 7.20 32.83 25.41
N GLN A 580 7.61 33.97 25.98
CA GLN A 580 8.68 34.02 27.00
C GLN A 580 8.38 33.03 28.15
N GLY A 581 9.40 32.31 28.60
CA GLY A 581 9.31 31.30 29.65
C GLY A 581 8.88 29.92 29.15
N THR A 582 8.46 29.79 27.89
CA THR A 582 8.16 28.47 27.30
C THR A 582 9.40 27.60 27.34
N ARG A 583 9.25 26.38 27.87
CA ARG A 583 10.27 25.33 27.85
C ARG A 583 10.07 24.48 26.61
N LEU A 584 11.08 24.42 25.75
CA LEU A 584 11.12 23.55 24.58
C LEU A 584 12.05 22.37 24.88
N ILE A 585 11.51 21.17 24.85
CA ILE A 585 12.23 19.92 25.10
C ILE A 585 12.78 19.40 23.77
N GLU A 586 14.02 18.89 23.78
CA GLU A 586 14.60 18.19 22.64
C GLU A 586 13.94 16.81 22.47
N MET A 587 13.26 16.61 21.35
CA MET A 587 12.35 15.47 21.15
C MET A 587 12.99 14.28 20.45
N THR A 588 14.13 14.46 19.77
CA THR A 588 14.79 13.38 19.01
C THR A 588 15.62 12.45 19.89
N GLY A 589 15.86 12.85 21.15
CA GLY A 589 16.71 12.12 22.09
C GLY A 589 18.21 12.23 21.77
N ASN A 590 18.57 13.07 20.78
CA ASN A 590 19.95 13.29 20.39
C ASN A 590 20.69 14.05 21.51
N ALA A 591 20.09 15.10 22.09
CA ALA A 591 20.76 15.87 23.17
C ALA A 591 21.09 15.00 24.39
N ALA A 592 20.18 14.11 24.79
CA ALA A 592 20.37 13.22 25.92
C ALA A 592 21.30 12.02 25.62
N SER A 593 21.67 11.80 24.36
CA SER A 593 22.44 10.62 23.94
C SER A 593 23.93 10.82 24.16
N VAL A 594 24.53 10.04 25.07
CA VAL A 594 25.98 10.08 25.36
C VAL A 594 26.87 9.69 24.17
N THR A 595 26.31 9.04 23.15
CA THR A 595 27.02 8.75 21.90
C THR A 595 26.94 9.89 20.89
N PHE A 596 25.88 10.69 20.97
CA PHE A 596 25.65 11.83 20.09
C PHE A 596 26.25 13.11 20.65
N ASP A 597 25.99 13.40 21.92
CA ASP A 597 26.50 14.55 22.65
C ASP A 597 27.32 14.10 23.87
N PRO A 598 28.51 13.52 23.65
CA PRO A 598 29.36 13.00 24.73
C PRO A 598 29.89 14.10 25.68
N ASN A 599 29.79 15.37 25.29
CA ASN A 599 30.34 16.50 26.04
C ASN A 599 29.24 17.35 26.71
N GLY A 600 27.95 17.03 26.53
CA GLY A 600 26.82 17.80 27.09
C GLY A 600 26.75 19.22 26.54
N GLU A 601 27.05 19.40 25.25
CA GLU A 601 27.09 20.69 24.59
C GLU A 601 25.72 21.12 24.05
N ILE A 602 24.78 20.21 23.87
CA ILE A 602 23.44 20.46 23.36
C ILE A 602 22.46 20.43 24.53
N SER A 603 21.66 21.49 24.68
CA SER A 603 20.71 21.57 25.79
C SER A 603 19.53 20.63 25.59
N ASP A 604 19.20 19.79 26.58
CA ASP A 604 17.95 19.01 26.56
C ASP A 604 16.69 19.89 26.58
N VAL A 605 16.81 21.09 27.17
CA VAL A 605 15.72 22.05 27.29
C VAL A 605 16.20 23.47 26.97
N LEU A 606 15.48 24.13 26.06
CA LEU A 606 15.62 25.56 25.80
C LEU A 606 14.50 26.33 26.51
N VAL A 607 14.84 27.43 27.17
CA VAL A 607 13.86 28.33 27.79
C VAL A 607 13.79 29.62 26.99
N VAL A 608 12.61 29.92 26.45
CA VAL A 608 12.39 31.08 25.58
C VAL A 608 12.55 32.38 26.37
N GLY A 609 13.46 33.24 25.91
CA GLY A 609 13.74 34.54 26.50
C GLY A 609 12.70 35.61 26.18
N ALA A 610 12.96 36.84 26.65
CA ALA A 610 12.12 37.99 26.32
C ALA A 610 12.04 38.21 24.81
N GLY A 611 10.84 38.55 24.32
CA GLY A 611 10.59 38.76 22.89
C GLY A 611 10.74 37.51 22.01
N GLY A 612 10.73 36.30 22.59
CA GLY A 612 10.90 35.05 21.84
C GLY A 612 12.35 34.64 21.60
N ALA A 613 13.33 35.33 22.21
CA ALA A 613 14.74 35.12 21.93
C ALA A 613 15.26 33.75 22.40
N LEU A 614 16.05 33.09 21.55
CA LEU A 614 16.79 31.86 21.87
C LEU A 614 18.22 31.92 21.32
N THR A 615 19.13 31.22 21.99
CA THR A 615 20.43 30.84 21.45
C THR A 615 20.46 29.33 21.29
N VAL A 616 20.62 28.86 20.05
CA VAL A 616 20.47 27.46 19.67
C VAL A 616 21.79 26.95 19.12
N ARG A 617 22.18 25.75 19.55
CA ARG A 617 23.34 25.02 19.01
C ARG A 617 22.84 23.98 18.01
N ALA A 618 23.23 24.13 16.76
CA ALA A 618 23.00 23.20 15.67
C ALA A 618 24.16 22.19 15.64
N PRO A 619 23.93 20.93 16.07
CA PRO A 619 24.98 19.93 16.16
C PRO A 619 25.40 19.49 14.75
N ARG A 620 26.69 19.24 14.55
CA ARG A 620 27.22 18.68 13.30
C ARG A 620 27.04 17.16 13.27
N ASN A 621 27.30 16.54 12.13
CA ASN A 621 27.17 15.09 11.93
C ASN A 621 28.34 14.27 12.49
N ALA A 622 29.23 14.88 13.28
CA ALA A 622 30.32 14.21 13.97
C ALA A 622 30.61 14.86 15.33
N VAL A 623 31.15 14.06 16.24
CA VAL A 623 31.56 14.50 17.59
C VAL A 623 32.89 13.90 18.01
N THR A 624 33.63 14.65 18.83
CA THR A 624 34.89 14.22 19.44
C THR A 624 34.69 14.24 20.95
N PRO A 625 34.56 13.07 21.59
CA PRO A 625 34.53 12.99 23.05
C PRO A 625 35.79 13.63 23.64
N THR A 626 35.67 14.24 24.81
CA THR A 626 36.83 14.81 25.52
C THR A 626 37.94 13.76 25.69
N GLY A 627 39.08 13.96 25.03
CA GLY A 627 40.22 13.02 25.03
C GLY A 627 40.07 11.80 24.11
N GLY A 628 39.04 11.75 23.26
CA GLY A 628 38.75 10.67 22.30
C GLY A 628 39.02 11.04 20.84
N ALA A 629 38.67 10.13 19.94
CA ALA A 629 38.71 10.34 18.49
C ALA A 629 37.34 10.79 17.96
N SER A 630 37.36 11.55 16.86
CA SER A 630 36.13 11.99 16.17
C SER A 630 35.36 10.78 15.63
N THR A 631 34.04 10.77 15.84
CA THR A 631 33.12 9.73 15.36
C THR A 631 31.95 10.40 14.65
N GLU A 632 31.57 9.89 13.46
CA GLU A 632 30.39 10.36 12.73
C GLU A 632 29.11 9.86 13.43
N THR A 633 28.28 10.78 13.88
CA THR A 633 26.96 10.49 14.43
C THR A 633 25.90 10.38 13.33
N ASN A 634 26.11 11.09 12.20
CA ASN A 634 25.16 11.22 11.09
C ASN A 634 23.80 11.83 11.48
N ARG A 635 23.75 12.52 12.62
CA ARG A 635 22.52 13.04 13.22
C ARG A 635 22.58 14.55 13.46
N GLY A 636 23.09 15.32 12.50
CA GLY A 636 23.15 16.79 12.56
C GLY A 636 21.78 17.47 12.49
N TYR A 637 20.85 17.05 13.36
CA TYR A 637 19.49 17.55 13.44
C TYR A 637 18.96 17.46 14.88
N LEU A 638 18.06 18.38 15.22
CA LEU A 638 17.31 18.41 16.48
C LEU A 638 15.89 18.92 16.20
N VAL A 639 14.94 18.49 17.03
CA VAL A 639 13.57 19.00 17.02
C VAL A 639 13.21 19.39 18.44
N TYR A 640 13.00 20.69 18.69
CA TYR A 640 12.56 21.20 19.97
C TYR A 640 11.07 21.55 19.93
N ALA A 641 10.31 21.18 20.96
CA ALA A 641 8.90 21.52 21.06
C ALA A 641 8.45 21.64 22.52
N PRO A 642 7.32 22.31 22.83
CA PRO A 642 6.68 22.15 24.13
C PRO A 642 6.44 20.67 24.42
N ALA A 643 6.56 20.27 25.69
CA ALA A 643 6.49 18.88 26.07
C ALA A 643 5.20 18.17 25.60
N LEU A 644 5.34 17.05 24.88
CA LEU A 644 4.21 16.21 24.51
C LEU A 644 3.83 15.28 25.68
N PRO A 645 2.54 14.94 25.88
CA PRO A 645 2.12 14.03 26.94
C PRO A 645 2.91 12.72 26.91
N ALA A 646 3.46 12.28 28.04
CA ALA A 646 4.16 11.00 28.16
C ALA A 646 3.22 9.94 28.72
N GLY A 647 3.51 8.66 28.51
CA GLY A 647 2.63 7.59 28.96
C GLY A 647 2.86 6.24 28.31
N THR A 648 2.07 5.28 28.73
CA THR A 648 2.07 3.89 28.25
C THR A 648 0.65 3.42 27.98
N VAL A 649 0.47 2.69 26.87
CA VAL A 649 -0.79 2.03 26.51
C VAL A 649 -0.69 0.54 26.77
N ALA A 650 -1.71 -0.03 27.41
CA ALA A 650 -1.85 -1.46 27.65
C ALA A 650 -3.17 -2.00 27.07
N VAL A 651 -3.16 -3.27 26.68
CA VAL A 651 -4.32 -4.05 26.24
C VAL A 651 -4.49 -5.20 27.25
N THR A 652 -5.61 -5.22 27.98
CA THR A 652 -5.82 -6.17 29.09
C THR A 652 -7.24 -6.73 29.15
N PRO A 653 -7.44 -8.04 29.40
CA PRO A 653 -6.41 -9.08 29.51
C PRO A 653 -5.81 -9.40 28.13
N SER A 654 -4.51 -9.70 28.10
CA SER A 654 -3.88 -10.38 26.99
C SER A 654 -3.54 -11.82 27.42
N SER A 655 -3.75 -12.78 26.53
CA SER A 655 -3.43 -14.20 26.76
C SER A 655 -1.97 -14.53 26.49
N GLY A 656 -1.26 -13.62 25.80
CA GLY A 656 0.13 -13.76 25.43
C GLY A 656 0.58 -12.66 24.46
N MET A 657 1.71 -12.90 23.80
CA MET A 657 2.27 -12.03 22.77
C MET A 657 2.67 -12.89 21.56
N LEU A 658 2.37 -12.43 20.36
CA LEU A 658 3.17 -12.82 19.21
C LEU A 658 4.52 -12.12 19.34
N ALA A 659 5.57 -12.89 19.55
CA ALA A 659 6.90 -12.36 19.85
C ALA A 659 7.51 -11.59 18.65
N SER A 660 8.42 -10.66 18.93
CA SER A 660 9.32 -10.15 17.90
C SER A 660 10.22 -11.29 17.40
N GLU A 661 10.58 -11.22 16.11
CA GLU A 661 11.32 -12.30 15.46
C GLU A 661 12.83 -12.04 15.48
N THR A 662 13.60 -13.12 15.57
CA THR A 662 15.08 -13.04 15.62
C THR A 662 15.70 -12.98 14.23
N VAL A 663 17.04 -12.86 14.18
CA VAL A 663 17.80 -12.87 12.92
C VAL A 663 17.69 -14.16 12.10
N SER A 664 17.11 -15.23 12.65
CA SER A 664 16.79 -16.46 11.90
C SER A 664 15.73 -16.25 10.82
N VAL A 665 14.85 -15.26 11.00
CA VAL A 665 13.87 -14.86 9.99
C VAL A 665 14.50 -13.82 9.08
N PRO A 666 14.39 -13.94 7.74
CA PRO A 666 14.91 -12.94 6.82
C PRO A 666 14.33 -11.55 7.08
N HIS A 667 15.18 -10.53 7.04
CA HIS A 667 14.83 -9.18 7.51
C HIS A 667 13.66 -8.52 6.77
N TRP A 668 13.46 -8.83 5.48
CA TRP A 668 12.33 -8.27 4.71
C TRP A 668 10.96 -8.72 5.23
N ARG A 669 10.87 -9.89 5.88
CA ARG A 669 9.63 -10.44 6.45
C ARG A 669 9.62 -10.55 7.97
N ARG A 670 10.68 -10.10 8.64
CA ARG A 670 10.87 -10.23 10.09
C ARG A 670 10.06 -9.17 10.84
N ARG A 671 9.15 -9.61 11.72
CA ARG A 671 8.43 -8.74 12.63
C ARG A 671 9.38 -8.13 13.67
N ALA A 672 9.41 -6.81 13.74
CA ALA A 672 10.30 -6.08 14.65
C ALA A 672 9.76 -6.03 16.08
N PHE A 673 8.42 -5.91 16.24
CA PHE A 673 7.80 -5.69 17.54
C PHE A 673 6.83 -6.80 17.94
N ALA A 674 6.71 -7.02 19.25
CA ALA A 674 5.75 -7.97 19.80
C ALA A 674 4.31 -7.42 19.71
N VAL A 675 3.33 -8.31 19.56
CA VAL A 675 1.91 -7.95 19.42
C VAL A 675 1.08 -8.69 20.48
N PRO A 676 0.29 -8.01 21.33
CA PRO A 676 -0.57 -8.65 22.31
C PRO A 676 -1.64 -9.52 21.64
N VAL A 677 -1.89 -10.70 22.23
CA VAL A 677 -2.94 -11.63 21.80
C VAL A 677 -4.14 -11.52 22.73
N VAL A 678 -5.34 -11.38 22.16
CA VAL A 678 -6.61 -11.33 22.88
C VAL A 678 -7.47 -12.52 22.47
N THR A 679 -7.75 -13.41 23.43
CA THR A 679 -8.61 -14.59 23.20
C THR A 679 -9.97 -14.47 23.90
N ALA A 680 -10.14 -13.45 24.73
CA ALA A 680 -11.38 -13.21 25.47
C ALA A 680 -12.41 -12.47 24.61
N ASN A 681 -13.68 -12.50 25.04
CA ASN A 681 -14.74 -11.80 24.32
C ASN A 681 -14.67 -10.27 24.45
N SER A 682 -13.86 -9.77 25.37
CA SER A 682 -13.67 -8.35 25.62
C SER A 682 -12.25 -8.10 26.15
N PHE A 683 -11.74 -6.90 25.90
CA PHE A 683 -10.52 -6.40 26.51
C PHE A 683 -10.68 -4.91 26.83
N GLU A 684 -9.73 -4.35 27.56
CA GLU A 684 -9.67 -2.93 27.90
C GLU A 684 -8.41 -2.32 27.27
N ILE A 685 -8.58 -1.16 26.64
CA ILE A 685 -7.50 -0.23 26.29
C ILE A 685 -7.28 0.66 27.50
N ALA A 686 -6.06 0.68 28.04
CA ALA A 686 -5.69 1.52 29.18
C ALA A 686 -4.49 2.42 28.83
N LEU A 687 -4.71 3.73 28.82
CA LEU A 687 -3.65 4.73 28.73
C LEU A 687 -3.40 5.32 30.12
N THR A 688 -2.15 5.24 30.57
CA THR A 688 -1.67 5.94 31.77
C THR A 688 -0.66 7.00 31.36
N THR A 689 -1.00 8.28 31.56
CA THR A 689 -0.13 9.40 31.18
C THR A 689 0.67 9.93 32.38
N THR A 690 1.78 10.58 32.08
CA THR A 690 2.55 11.42 33.00
C THR A 690 2.80 12.78 32.34
N ASN A 691 3.17 13.77 33.14
CA ASN A 691 3.59 15.06 32.60
C ASN A 691 4.80 14.85 31.68
N GLY A 692 4.70 15.38 30.46
CA GLY A 692 5.73 15.24 29.44
C GLY A 692 7.00 16.06 29.71
N ASP A 693 6.92 17.06 30.60
CA ASP A 693 8.07 17.88 31.02
C ASP A 693 8.51 17.45 32.42
N PRO A 694 9.61 16.68 32.55
CA PRO A 694 10.11 16.25 33.86
C PRO A 694 10.48 17.42 34.80
N GLY A 695 10.71 18.62 34.25
CA GLY A 695 11.03 19.82 35.01
C GLY A 695 9.85 20.74 35.28
N ALA A 696 8.61 20.36 34.91
CA ALA A 696 7.44 21.18 35.20
C ALA A 696 7.11 21.20 36.69
N GLY A 697 6.80 22.38 37.23
CA GLY A 697 6.41 22.55 38.63
C GLY A 697 4.96 22.18 38.95
N ASN A 698 4.14 21.96 37.92
CA ASN A 698 2.72 21.60 38.01
C ASN A 698 2.27 20.88 36.72
N ASN A 699 1.01 20.44 36.68
CA ASN A 699 0.42 19.76 35.54
C ASN A 699 -0.35 20.69 34.59
N ASP A 700 -0.19 22.02 34.65
CA ASP A 700 -1.05 22.94 33.89
C ASP A 700 -1.00 22.74 32.37
N ALA A 701 0.10 22.15 31.88
CA ALA A 701 0.29 21.84 30.46
C ALA A 701 0.54 20.34 30.21
N ALA A 702 0.08 19.47 31.13
CA ALA A 702 0.02 18.02 30.93
C ALA A 702 -1.13 17.65 29.98
N ASP A 703 -1.52 16.37 29.94
CA ASP A 703 -2.65 15.95 29.11
C ASP A 703 -4.01 16.42 29.62
N ASP A 704 -4.82 17.02 28.75
CA ASP A 704 -6.21 17.43 29.03
C ASP A 704 -7.27 16.52 28.40
N ASN A 705 -6.89 15.77 27.37
CA ASN A 705 -7.76 14.79 26.75
C ASN A 705 -6.97 13.62 26.12
N ALA A 706 -7.65 12.50 25.92
CA ALA A 706 -7.18 11.41 25.09
C ALA A 706 -8.32 10.78 24.29
N VAL A 707 -7.98 10.19 23.15
CA VAL A 707 -8.90 9.52 22.22
C VAL A 707 -8.22 8.26 21.67
N PHE A 708 -8.99 7.32 21.15
CA PHE A 708 -8.44 6.10 20.55
C PHE A 708 -9.12 5.75 19.24
N ARG A 709 -8.45 4.96 18.41
CA ARG A 709 -9.00 4.41 17.17
C ARG A 709 -8.61 2.94 17.06
N LEU A 710 -9.60 2.11 16.76
CA LEU A 710 -9.38 0.74 16.31
C LEU A 710 -9.57 0.66 14.80
N ASN A 711 -8.62 -0.01 14.14
CA ASN A 711 -8.56 -0.20 12.70
C ASN A 711 -8.70 1.15 11.94
N ALA A 712 -9.58 1.18 10.92
CA ALA A 712 -9.84 2.34 10.09
C ALA A 712 -10.60 3.48 10.83
N GLY A 713 -11.14 3.21 12.02
CA GLY A 713 -12.00 4.16 12.75
C GLY A 713 -13.43 4.22 12.22
N TYR A 714 -14.13 5.32 12.55
CA TYR A 714 -15.51 5.62 12.13
C TYR A 714 -16.55 4.56 12.53
N GLN A 715 -16.29 3.88 13.64
CA GLN A 715 -17.16 2.89 14.24
C GLN A 715 -17.27 3.19 15.73
N ASP A 716 -18.45 2.96 16.30
CA ASP A 716 -18.73 3.13 17.72
C ASP A 716 -18.04 2.01 18.52
N TRP A 717 -16.79 2.27 18.91
CA TRP A 717 -16.01 1.33 19.71
C TRP A 717 -16.19 1.53 21.21
N ASN A 718 -16.77 2.65 21.61
CA ASN A 718 -16.95 2.98 23.03
C ASN A 718 -18.37 2.65 23.55
N GLY A 719 -19.29 2.29 22.65
CA GLY A 719 -20.65 1.84 22.94
C GLY A 719 -21.64 2.96 23.21
N ASN A 720 -21.36 4.18 22.76
CA ASN A 720 -22.20 5.36 23.05
C ASN A 720 -23.30 5.63 22.00
N GLY A 721 -23.33 4.84 20.92
CA GLY A 721 -24.32 4.87 19.85
C GLY A 721 -23.94 5.71 18.63
N VAL A 722 -22.76 6.35 18.60
CA VAL A 722 -22.27 7.16 17.48
C VAL A 722 -20.76 6.97 17.29
N SER A 723 -20.21 7.39 16.14
CA SER A 723 -18.77 7.66 16.06
C SER A 723 -18.49 9.10 16.47
N ASP A 724 -17.55 9.29 17.38
CA ASP A 724 -17.41 10.55 18.12
C ASP A 724 -16.74 11.67 17.32
N ILE A 725 -15.72 11.33 16.52
CA ILE A 725 -14.92 12.31 15.80
C ILE A 725 -15.04 12.05 14.30
N ASP A 726 -15.77 12.94 13.63
CA ASP A 726 -16.02 12.84 12.20
C ASP A 726 -14.79 13.20 11.35
N TYR A 727 -14.97 13.10 10.03
CA TYR A 727 -13.92 13.36 9.05
C TYR A 727 -13.51 14.85 8.95
N GLN A 728 -14.27 15.78 9.56
CA GLN A 728 -13.97 17.21 9.52
C GLN A 728 -12.92 17.61 10.57
N ASN A 729 -12.60 16.71 11.50
CA ASN A 729 -11.51 16.93 12.42
C ASN A 729 -10.17 16.79 11.68
N ASP A 730 -9.38 17.86 11.64
CA ASP A 730 -8.14 17.87 10.88
C ASP A 730 -7.01 17.04 11.52
N ALA A 731 -7.08 16.74 12.82
CA ALA A 731 -5.97 16.12 13.56
C ALA A 731 -6.16 14.63 13.85
N VAL A 732 -7.38 14.21 14.22
CA VAL A 732 -7.71 12.84 14.66
C VAL A 732 -9.06 12.36 14.13
N PRO A 733 -9.31 12.42 12.81
CA PRO A 733 -10.59 11.99 12.26
C PRO A 733 -10.81 10.48 12.45
N GLY A 734 -12.05 10.09 12.76
CA GLY A 734 -12.46 8.70 12.97
C GLY A 734 -12.07 8.09 14.31
N TYR A 735 -11.62 8.90 15.27
CA TYR A 735 -11.30 8.47 16.64
C TYR A 735 -12.54 8.54 17.56
N GLU A 736 -12.46 7.79 18.66
CA GLU A 736 -13.47 7.63 19.69
C GLU A 736 -12.97 8.17 21.05
N GLN A 737 -13.90 8.67 21.88
CA GLN A 737 -13.62 9.13 23.23
C GLN A 737 -13.53 7.94 24.21
N PHE A 738 -12.69 8.07 25.23
CA PHE A 738 -12.70 7.14 26.36
C PHE A 738 -13.90 7.42 27.27
N VAL A 739 -14.84 6.48 27.38
CA VAL A 739 -16.05 6.63 28.22
C VAL A 739 -16.03 5.74 29.46
N THR A 740 -15.22 4.67 29.49
CA THR A 740 -15.14 3.79 30.67
C THR A 740 -14.40 4.49 31.81
N GLN A 741 -13.29 5.16 31.52
CA GLN A 741 -12.62 6.08 32.44
C GLN A 741 -12.01 7.24 31.66
N HIS A 742 -12.25 8.46 32.11
CA HIS A 742 -11.65 9.69 31.57
C HIS A 742 -11.19 10.57 32.74
N GLN A 743 -9.88 10.58 33.00
CA GLN A 743 -9.27 11.34 34.08
C GLN A 743 -8.02 12.05 33.55
N PRO A 744 -8.15 13.29 33.06
CA PRO A 744 -7.00 14.06 32.57
C PRO A 744 -6.06 14.47 33.69
N LEU A 745 -4.79 14.68 33.33
CA LEU A 745 -3.76 15.14 34.26
C LEU A 745 -3.75 16.66 34.39
N ALA A 746 -4.11 17.38 33.32
CA ALA A 746 -4.02 18.84 33.24
C ALA A 746 -4.80 19.55 34.35
N GLY A 747 -4.14 20.51 35.02
CA GLY A 747 -4.73 21.28 36.12
C GLY A 747 -5.00 20.49 37.41
N THR A 748 -4.50 19.26 37.53
CA THR A 748 -4.66 18.42 38.74
C THR A 748 -3.35 18.27 39.52
N ALA A 749 -3.45 17.83 40.78
CA ALA A 749 -2.29 17.41 41.58
C ALA A 749 -1.99 15.90 41.45
N ASN A 750 -2.63 15.21 40.50
CA ASN A 750 -2.42 13.78 40.30
C ASN A 750 -1.02 13.50 39.77
N VAL A 751 -0.54 12.27 39.98
CA VAL A 751 0.71 11.78 39.38
C VAL A 751 0.49 11.31 37.94
N ASN A 752 -0.71 10.78 37.66
CA ASN A 752 -1.07 10.22 36.36
C ASN A 752 -2.43 10.70 35.88
N GLY A 753 -2.56 10.87 34.57
CA GLY A 753 -3.85 10.82 33.89
C GLY A 753 -4.19 9.36 33.55
N LEU A 754 -5.48 9.03 33.57
CA LEU A 754 -5.98 7.67 33.38
C LEU A 754 -7.15 7.67 32.40
N TYR A 755 -6.98 6.93 31.30
CA TYR A 755 -8.03 6.74 30.31
C TYR A 755 -8.22 5.23 30.07
N ARG A 756 -9.45 4.76 30.15
CA ARG A 756 -9.80 3.35 29.94
C ARG A 756 -11.01 3.22 29.04
N GLN A 757 -10.98 2.21 28.18
CA GLN A 757 -12.12 1.84 27.36
C GLN A 757 -12.25 0.32 27.28
N ALA A 758 -13.39 -0.20 27.71
CA ALA A 758 -13.78 -1.58 27.44
C ALA A 758 -14.19 -1.72 25.96
N ILE A 759 -13.66 -2.75 25.30
CA ILE A 759 -13.88 -3.09 23.90
C ILE A 759 -14.54 -4.46 23.83
N ASP A 760 -15.62 -4.55 23.05
CA ASP A 760 -16.22 -5.83 22.67
C ASP A 760 -15.41 -6.44 21.52
N ALA A 761 -14.63 -7.48 21.82
CA ALA A 761 -13.81 -8.16 20.82
C ALA A 761 -14.66 -9.03 19.87
N THR A 762 -15.96 -9.21 20.10
CA THR A 762 -16.84 -9.97 19.18
C THR A 762 -17.08 -9.21 17.88
N MET A 763 -16.91 -7.89 17.92
CA MET A 763 -17.10 -6.99 16.78
C MET A 763 -15.82 -6.82 15.95
N LEU A 764 -14.68 -7.33 16.41
CA LEU A 764 -13.41 -7.28 15.69
C LEU A 764 -13.23 -8.55 14.84
N PRO A 765 -12.63 -8.44 13.64
CA PRO A 765 -12.22 -9.61 12.89
C PRO A 765 -11.11 -10.36 13.64
N GLU A 766 -11.08 -11.68 13.46
CA GLU A 766 -9.94 -12.51 13.88
C GLU A 766 -8.66 -12.08 13.15
N GLY A 767 -7.51 -12.28 13.80
CA GLY A 767 -6.20 -11.90 13.31
C GLY A 767 -5.77 -10.49 13.71
N MET A 768 -5.00 -9.84 12.83
CA MET A 768 -4.36 -8.56 13.13
C MET A 768 -5.35 -7.40 13.07
N ASN A 769 -5.38 -6.62 14.16
CA ASN A 769 -6.11 -5.37 14.31
C ASN A 769 -5.13 -4.27 14.76
N TYR A 770 -5.50 -3.01 14.57
CA TYR A 770 -4.59 -1.87 14.75
C TYR A 770 -5.16 -0.86 15.75
N LEU A 771 -4.44 -0.64 16.85
CA LEU A 771 -4.82 0.30 17.89
C LEU A 771 -3.95 1.56 17.81
N SER A 772 -4.59 2.71 17.61
CA SER A 772 -3.98 4.02 17.87
C SER A 772 -4.62 4.67 19.10
N VAL A 773 -3.80 5.26 19.96
CA VAL A 773 -4.24 6.08 21.09
C VAL A 773 -3.52 7.42 21.03
N VAL A 774 -4.25 8.51 21.17
CA VAL A 774 -3.70 9.87 21.14
C VAL A 774 -4.00 10.57 22.47
N ALA A 775 -3.00 11.23 23.05
CA ALA A 775 -3.18 12.16 24.17
C ALA A 775 -2.79 13.58 23.74
N PHE A 776 -3.61 14.56 24.10
CA PHE A 776 -3.41 15.96 23.77
C PHE A 776 -2.75 16.70 24.91
N ARG A 777 -1.77 17.56 24.60
CA ARG A 777 -1.24 18.54 25.54
C ARG A 777 -2.28 19.64 25.73
N HIS A 778 -2.53 20.04 26.96
CA HIS A 778 -3.30 21.26 27.23
C HIS A 778 -2.62 22.50 26.62
N ARG A 779 -3.38 23.24 25.81
CA ARG A 779 -2.95 24.50 25.18
C ARG A 779 -4.01 25.57 25.36
N THR A 780 -3.61 26.83 25.15
CA THR A 780 -4.54 27.96 25.07
C THR A 780 -5.64 27.67 24.04
N ALA A 781 -6.89 27.98 24.39
CA ALA A 781 -8.03 27.77 23.50
C ALA A 781 -7.81 28.43 22.13
N GLY A 782 -8.14 27.71 21.06
CA GLY A 782 -7.95 28.15 19.68
C GLY A 782 -6.55 27.93 19.11
N TRP A 783 -5.59 27.43 19.90
CA TRP A 783 -4.31 26.98 19.37
C TRP A 783 -4.44 25.57 18.78
N PRO A 784 -3.68 25.24 17.72
CA PRO A 784 -3.65 23.89 17.16
C PRO A 784 -3.18 22.86 18.18
N PRO A 785 -3.64 21.60 18.10
CA PRO A 785 -3.26 20.57 19.05
C PRO A 785 -1.77 20.20 18.96
N LEU A 786 -1.16 19.96 20.12
CA LEU A 786 0.05 19.15 20.23
C LEU A 786 -0.34 17.85 20.88
N LEU A 787 0.14 16.75 20.34
CA LEU A 787 -0.31 15.43 20.74
C LEU A 787 0.83 14.43 20.73
N ARG A 788 0.67 13.34 21.48
CA ARG A 788 1.46 12.12 21.32
C ARG A 788 0.52 11.00 20.92
N GLU A 789 0.96 10.19 19.96
CA GLU A 789 0.25 8.99 19.52
C GLU A 789 1.05 7.75 19.91
N TRP A 790 0.34 6.71 20.35
CA TRP A 790 0.86 5.36 20.54
C TRP A 790 0.12 4.42 19.59
N ARG A 791 0.89 3.74 18.72
CA ARG A 791 0.36 2.76 17.77
C ARG A 791 0.88 1.37 18.10
N GLN A 792 -0.01 0.38 18.15
CA GLN A 792 0.37 -1.02 18.27
C GLN A 792 -0.62 -1.94 17.53
N GLY A 793 -0.15 -3.08 17.06
CA GLY A 793 -1.03 -4.17 16.63
C GLY A 793 -1.72 -4.82 17.84
N VAL A 794 -2.86 -5.47 17.60
CA VAL A 794 -3.54 -6.35 18.55
C VAL A 794 -4.00 -7.58 17.76
N TYR A 795 -3.59 -8.77 18.17
CA TYR A 795 -3.99 -10.01 17.50
C TYR A 795 -5.20 -10.61 18.23
N VAL A 796 -6.37 -10.58 17.59
CA VAL A 796 -7.60 -11.17 18.12
C VAL A 796 -7.65 -12.63 17.68
N ASP A 797 -7.71 -13.55 18.64
CA ASP A 797 -7.72 -15.00 18.43
C ASP A 797 -8.76 -15.63 19.37
N ARG A 798 -10.03 -15.50 19.02
CA ARG A 798 -11.16 -16.03 19.79
C ARG A 798 -11.71 -17.33 19.22
N LEU A 799 -11.50 -17.58 17.93
CA LEU A 799 -11.97 -18.78 17.24
C LEU A 799 -10.78 -19.64 16.79
N PRO A 800 -10.95 -20.96 16.58
CA PRO A 800 -9.95 -21.75 15.87
C PRO A 800 -9.80 -21.30 14.42
N PRO A 801 -8.63 -21.55 13.78
CA PRO A 801 -8.50 -21.37 12.34
C PRO A 801 -9.52 -22.22 11.59
N THR A 802 -9.86 -21.80 10.38
CA THR A 802 -10.72 -22.57 9.49
C THR A 802 -10.02 -22.92 8.19
N ALA A 803 -10.01 -24.21 7.84
CA ALA A 803 -9.42 -24.73 6.62
C ALA A 803 -10.14 -26.00 6.18
N MET A 804 -10.08 -26.29 4.88
CA MET A 804 -10.64 -27.51 4.28
C MET A 804 -9.66 -28.11 3.27
N MET A 805 -9.71 -29.42 3.07
CA MET A 805 -9.01 -30.10 1.97
C MET A 805 -9.98 -30.31 0.81
N ASP A 806 -9.53 -30.05 -0.42
CA ASP A 806 -10.24 -30.56 -1.59
C ASP A 806 -10.14 -32.10 -1.57
N ASN A 807 -11.28 -32.79 -1.52
CA ASN A 807 -11.31 -34.26 -1.45
C ASN A 807 -11.59 -34.85 -2.83
N PRO A 808 -10.56 -35.26 -3.59
CA PRO A 808 -10.73 -35.71 -4.97
C PRO A 808 -11.11 -37.20 -5.08
N SER A 809 -11.67 -37.79 -4.04
CA SER A 809 -12.05 -39.21 -4.00
C SER A 809 -13.25 -39.51 -4.91
N PRO A 810 -13.30 -40.68 -5.58
CA PRO A 810 -12.27 -41.71 -5.65
C PRO A 810 -11.11 -41.35 -6.61
N LEU A 811 -9.93 -41.89 -6.33
CA LEU A 811 -8.73 -41.81 -7.16
C LEU A 811 -8.63 -43.01 -8.10
N PRO A 812 -8.03 -42.89 -9.30
CA PRO A 812 -7.82 -44.05 -10.18
C PRO A 812 -7.04 -45.18 -9.49
N SER A 813 -7.41 -46.43 -9.79
CA SER A 813 -6.70 -47.64 -9.30
C SER A 813 -5.19 -47.56 -9.55
N GLY A 814 -4.39 -48.03 -8.59
CA GLY A 814 -2.93 -47.98 -8.65
C GLY A 814 -2.31 -46.60 -8.40
N THR A 815 -3.10 -45.60 -7.98
CA THR A 815 -2.55 -44.28 -7.58
C THR A 815 -1.75 -44.41 -6.28
N VAL A 816 -0.42 -44.33 -6.36
CA VAL A 816 0.48 -44.41 -5.20
C VAL A 816 0.90 -43.05 -4.64
N GLN A 817 0.66 -41.97 -5.39
CA GLN A 817 0.96 -40.60 -4.98
C GLN A 817 0.03 -39.60 -5.67
N ARG A 818 -0.30 -38.50 -4.97
CA ARG A 818 -1.11 -37.41 -5.52
C ARG A 818 -0.81 -36.09 -4.80
N ALA A 819 -0.87 -34.98 -5.54
CA ALA A 819 -0.93 -33.65 -4.96
C ALA A 819 -2.35 -33.37 -4.45
N PHE A 820 -2.48 -33.18 -3.14
CA PHE A 820 -3.70 -32.73 -2.49
C PHE A 820 -3.64 -31.22 -2.29
N THR A 821 -4.78 -30.57 -2.47
CA THR A 821 -4.97 -29.14 -2.28
C THR A 821 -5.80 -28.90 -1.04
N ALA A 822 -5.50 -27.83 -0.31
CA ALA A 822 -6.25 -27.38 0.84
C ALA A 822 -6.44 -25.87 0.75
N ARG A 823 -7.54 -25.38 1.30
CA ARG A 823 -7.91 -23.98 1.31
C ARG A 823 -8.11 -23.51 2.74
N ALA A 824 -7.40 -22.45 3.12
CA ALA A 824 -7.74 -21.65 4.27
C ALA A 824 -9.05 -20.91 3.99
N LEU A 825 -9.93 -20.83 4.99
CA LEU A 825 -11.23 -20.17 4.87
C LEU A 825 -11.25 -18.80 5.56
N ASP A 826 -10.22 -18.53 6.36
CA ASP A 826 -9.91 -17.23 6.91
C ASP A 826 -8.43 -16.86 6.68
N ARG A 827 -8.10 -15.61 6.99
CA ARG A 827 -6.74 -15.09 6.84
C ARG A 827 -5.83 -15.43 8.02
N THR A 828 -6.32 -16.04 9.09
CA THR A 828 -5.51 -16.30 10.29
C THR A 828 -4.68 -17.57 10.16
N VAL A 829 -5.09 -18.50 9.28
CA VAL A 829 -4.29 -19.68 8.93
C VAL A 829 -2.89 -19.28 8.46
N SER A 830 -1.90 -19.66 9.27
CA SER A 830 -0.47 -19.42 9.03
C SER A 830 0.26 -20.63 8.46
N ARG A 831 -0.27 -21.84 8.70
CA ARG A 831 0.34 -23.12 8.33
C ARG A 831 -0.74 -24.19 8.14
N ILE A 832 -0.61 -25.01 7.11
CA ILE A 832 -1.38 -26.24 6.90
C ILE A 832 -0.42 -27.43 6.82
N HIS A 833 -0.80 -28.55 7.44
CA HIS A 833 -0.10 -29.83 7.36
C HIS A 833 -1.05 -30.90 6.81
N LEU A 834 -0.60 -31.71 5.85
CA LEU A 834 -1.36 -32.86 5.34
C LEU A 834 -0.59 -34.15 5.61
N ILE A 835 -1.26 -35.12 6.24
CA ILE A 835 -0.65 -36.37 6.73
C ILE A 835 -1.48 -37.55 6.22
N LEU A 836 -0.84 -38.44 5.46
CA LEU A 836 -1.45 -39.68 4.98
C LEU A 836 -1.37 -40.77 6.04
N ASN A 837 -2.47 -41.49 6.24
CA ASN A 837 -2.65 -42.63 7.14
C ASN A 837 -2.00 -42.36 8.52
N PRO A 838 -2.40 -41.28 9.21
CA PRO A 838 -1.78 -40.85 10.46
C PRO A 838 -1.93 -41.90 11.56
N THR A 839 -0.95 -41.98 12.45
CA THR A 839 -1.09 -42.76 13.69
C THR A 839 -2.20 -42.19 14.57
N ASN A 840 -3.00 -43.06 15.17
CA ASN A 840 -4.07 -42.64 16.07
C ASN A 840 -3.48 -42.15 17.42
N VAL A 841 -3.67 -40.86 17.72
CA VAL A 841 -3.21 -40.20 18.94
C VAL A 841 -4.33 -39.35 19.55
N PRO A 842 -4.34 -39.08 20.87
CA PRO A 842 -5.40 -38.29 21.50
C PRO A 842 -5.56 -36.87 20.93
N ASP A 843 -4.46 -36.24 20.52
CA ASP A 843 -4.45 -34.91 19.89
C ASP A 843 -3.70 -34.97 18.54
N PRO A 844 -4.44 -35.04 17.41
CA PRO A 844 -3.85 -35.09 16.07
C PRO A 844 -2.95 -33.89 15.72
N LEU A 845 -3.15 -32.72 16.34
CA LEU A 845 -2.31 -31.54 16.09
C LEU A 845 -0.85 -31.78 16.43
N THR A 846 -0.56 -32.67 17.39
CA THR A 846 0.80 -33.02 17.79
C THR A 846 1.59 -33.75 16.70
N LEU A 847 0.91 -34.28 15.68
CA LEU A 847 1.56 -34.92 14.53
C LEU A 847 2.15 -33.92 13.54
N ALA A 848 1.74 -32.64 13.59
CA ALA A 848 2.22 -31.60 12.70
C ALA A 848 3.71 -31.26 12.95
N ASN A 849 4.51 -31.27 11.89
CA ASN A 849 5.93 -30.95 11.91
C ASN A 849 6.42 -30.47 10.53
N SER A 850 7.69 -30.08 10.43
CA SER A 850 8.27 -29.57 9.18
C SER A 850 8.20 -30.55 8.01
N ASN A 851 8.19 -31.86 8.28
CA ASN A 851 8.16 -32.86 7.21
C ASN A 851 6.78 -32.97 6.58
N ASN A 852 5.69 -32.62 7.30
CA ASN A 852 4.32 -32.70 6.82
C ASN A 852 3.65 -31.37 6.46
N LEU A 853 4.42 -30.27 6.47
CA LEU A 853 3.97 -28.93 6.09
C LEU A 853 3.59 -28.87 4.60
N ALA A 854 2.45 -28.27 4.29
CA ALA A 854 2.01 -27.96 2.94
C ALA A 854 2.69 -26.69 2.41
N THR A 855 2.86 -26.62 1.09
CA THR A 855 3.30 -25.40 0.41
C THR A 855 2.11 -24.44 0.34
N GLN A 856 2.33 -23.16 0.65
CA GLN A 856 1.36 -22.11 0.41
C GLN A 856 1.50 -21.65 -1.05
N ASP A 857 0.57 -22.03 -1.92
CA ASP A 857 0.62 -21.75 -3.36
C ASP A 857 0.07 -20.36 -3.69
N ASP A 858 -0.95 -19.93 -2.94
CA ASP A 858 -1.53 -18.59 -2.97
C ASP A 858 -1.94 -18.14 -1.55
N ARG A 859 -2.57 -16.97 -1.38
CA ARG A 859 -2.92 -16.44 -0.05
C ARG A 859 -3.74 -17.41 0.79
N MET A 860 -4.72 -18.06 0.16
CA MET A 860 -5.65 -18.99 0.80
C MET A 860 -5.42 -20.43 0.36
N ASP A 861 -4.67 -20.68 -0.71
CA ASP A 861 -4.53 -22.00 -1.31
C ASP A 861 -3.19 -22.64 -0.95
N TRP A 862 -3.25 -23.92 -0.60
CA TRP A 862 -2.13 -24.72 -0.15
C TRP A 862 -2.12 -26.06 -0.88
N SER A 863 -0.95 -26.67 -1.04
CA SER A 863 -0.85 -28.02 -1.58
C SER A 863 0.27 -28.83 -0.98
N ARG A 864 0.11 -30.16 -1.06
CA ARG A 864 1.15 -31.11 -0.69
C ARG A 864 0.99 -32.40 -1.47
N THR A 865 2.10 -32.91 -1.99
CA THR A 865 2.13 -34.27 -2.54
C THR A 865 2.25 -35.28 -1.42
N LEU A 866 1.26 -36.16 -1.31
CA LEU A 866 1.28 -37.31 -0.42
C LEU A 866 1.68 -38.55 -1.23
N THR A 867 2.58 -39.35 -0.69
CA THR A 867 3.08 -40.60 -1.29
C THR A 867 2.76 -41.78 -0.37
N GLY A 868 2.61 -42.97 -0.93
CA GLY A 868 2.24 -44.17 -0.18
C GLY A 868 0.73 -44.39 -0.07
N LEU A 869 -0.04 -43.83 -1.00
CA LEU A 869 -1.44 -44.21 -1.20
C LEU A 869 -1.50 -45.69 -1.60
N VAL A 870 -2.46 -46.41 -1.04
CA VAL A 870 -2.70 -47.84 -1.33
C VAL A 870 -4.11 -48.02 -1.88
N GLU A 871 -4.33 -49.08 -2.66
CA GLU A 871 -5.66 -49.47 -3.13
C GLU A 871 -6.65 -49.58 -1.94
N GLY A 872 -7.88 -49.11 -2.12
CA GLY A 872 -8.90 -49.01 -1.08
C GLY A 872 -8.86 -47.70 -0.29
N ALA A 873 -9.41 -47.73 0.93
CA ALA A 873 -9.57 -46.55 1.76
C ALA A 873 -8.24 -46.09 2.38
N ASN A 874 -7.92 -44.80 2.19
CA ASN A 874 -6.84 -44.09 2.85
C ASN A 874 -7.43 -42.97 3.70
N THR A 875 -6.75 -42.59 4.77
CA THR A 875 -7.12 -41.43 5.60
C THR A 875 -6.12 -40.30 5.40
N VAL A 876 -6.58 -39.10 5.09
CA VAL A 876 -5.76 -37.89 5.08
C VAL A 876 -6.18 -36.99 6.22
N LEU A 877 -5.23 -36.65 7.09
CA LEU A 877 -5.41 -35.68 8.17
C LEU A 877 -4.91 -34.32 7.72
N LEU A 878 -5.80 -33.34 7.78
CA LEU A 878 -5.49 -31.93 7.69
C LEU A 878 -5.31 -31.36 9.10
N CYS A 879 -4.24 -30.61 9.33
CA CYS A 879 -4.06 -29.77 10.52
C CYS A 879 -3.76 -28.34 10.08
N ALA A 880 -4.50 -27.35 10.58
CA ALA A 880 -4.25 -25.94 10.30
C ALA A 880 -3.96 -25.18 11.60
N PHE A 881 -3.08 -24.18 11.53
CA PHE A 881 -2.64 -23.40 12.69
C PHE A 881 -2.63 -21.90 12.40
N GLU A 882 -3.01 -21.11 13.41
CA GLU A 882 -2.81 -19.68 13.46
C GLU A 882 -1.41 -19.33 13.97
N GLU A 883 -1.03 -18.05 13.85
CA GLU A 883 0.26 -17.59 14.37
C GLU A 883 0.34 -17.64 15.90
N SER A 884 -0.80 -17.56 16.60
CA SER A 884 -0.88 -17.75 18.05
C SER A 884 -0.54 -19.18 18.51
N GLY A 885 -0.57 -20.14 17.58
CA GLY A 885 -0.39 -21.56 17.85
C GLY A 885 -1.70 -22.33 18.06
N ARG A 886 -2.87 -21.66 18.10
CA ARG A 886 -4.16 -22.35 18.07
C ARG A 886 -4.32 -23.09 16.74
N GLY A 887 -4.96 -24.26 16.78
CA GLY A 887 -5.11 -25.10 15.60
C GLY A 887 -6.43 -25.86 15.55
N MET A 888 -6.72 -26.37 14.36
CA MET A 888 -7.85 -27.26 14.04
C MET A 888 -7.34 -28.48 13.28
N TYR A 889 -8.08 -29.58 13.33
CA TYR A 889 -7.80 -30.74 12.51
C TYR A 889 -9.06 -31.37 11.94
N GLU A 890 -8.93 -32.04 10.79
CA GLU A 890 -10.02 -32.75 10.13
C GLU A 890 -9.47 -33.97 9.39
N PHE A 891 -10.26 -35.06 9.38
CA PHE A 891 -9.92 -36.30 8.69
C PHE A 891 -10.78 -36.45 7.43
N TYR A 892 -10.13 -36.81 6.34
CA TYR A 892 -10.74 -37.07 5.05
C TYR A 892 -10.48 -38.53 4.66
N THR A 893 -11.52 -39.22 4.22
CA THR A 893 -11.37 -40.54 3.59
C THR A 893 -11.16 -40.35 2.10
N VAL A 894 -10.09 -40.94 1.57
CA VAL A 894 -9.72 -40.93 0.16
C VAL A 894 -9.61 -42.36 -0.33
N ILE A 895 -10.46 -42.74 -1.28
CA ILE A 895 -10.45 -44.09 -1.86
C ILE A 895 -9.55 -44.10 -3.10
N VAL A 896 -8.69 -45.12 -3.22
CA VAL A 896 -7.90 -45.39 -4.43
C VAL A 896 -8.43 -46.65 -5.10
N GLY A 897 -8.75 -46.54 -6.37
CA GLY A 897 -9.52 -47.54 -7.07
C GLY A 897 -10.97 -47.51 -6.64
N GLU A 898 -11.60 -48.65 -6.77
CA GLU A 898 -13.01 -48.81 -6.45
C GLU A 898 -13.17 -48.91 -4.93
N PRO A 899 -14.24 -48.34 -4.35
CA PRO A 899 -14.57 -48.55 -2.94
C PRO A 899 -14.52 -50.06 -2.65
N PRO A 900 -14.10 -50.48 -1.43
CA PRO A 900 -14.27 -51.88 -1.05
C PRO A 900 -15.78 -52.21 -1.12
N CYS A 901 -16.18 -52.84 -2.21
CA CYS A 901 -17.49 -53.40 -2.42
C CYS A 901 -17.38 -54.89 -2.05
N ASP A 902 -18.18 -55.31 -1.07
CA ASP A 902 -18.43 -56.73 -0.86
C ASP A 902 -19.78 -57.03 -1.51
N PRO A 903 -19.85 -57.76 -2.63
CA PRO A 903 -21.13 -58.16 -3.21
C PRO A 903 -21.85 -59.23 -2.38
N ASP A 904 -21.26 -59.66 -1.25
CA ASP A 904 -21.95 -60.38 -0.18
C ASP A 904 -22.57 -59.37 0.81
N VAL A 905 -23.56 -58.61 0.35
CA VAL A 905 -24.20 -57.55 1.17
C VAL A 905 -25.05 -58.13 2.30
N ASN A 906 -25.36 -59.44 2.27
CA ASN A 906 -26.06 -60.13 3.35
C ASN A 906 -25.12 -60.84 4.35
N CYS A 907 -23.81 -60.85 4.09
CA CYS A 907 -22.76 -61.45 4.90
C CYS A 907 -22.95 -62.94 5.21
N ASP A 908 -23.60 -63.70 4.31
CA ASP A 908 -23.79 -65.14 4.48
C ASP A 908 -22.59 -65.97 3.97
N GLY A 909 -21.61 -65.29 3.36
CA GLY A 909 -20.39 -65.86 2.80
C GLY A 909 -20.54 -66.27 1.33
N ALA A 910 -21.67 -65.99 0.67
CA ALA A 910 -21.94 -66.39 -0.70
C ALA A 910 -22.56 -65.27 -1.54
N VAL A 911 -21.77 -64.76 -2.50
CA VAL A 911 -22.24 -63.80 -3.51
C VAL A 911 -23.23 -64.45 -4.48
N ASN A 912 -24.52 -64.15 -4.35
CA ASN A 912 -25.60 -64.77 -5.13
C ASN A 912 -26.88 -63.90 -5.17
N GLY A 913 -28.00 -64.46 -5.66
CA GLY A 913 -29.27 -63.73 -5.76
C GLY A 913 -29.86 -63.24 -4.43
N PHE A 914 -29.44 -63.80 -3.30
CA PHE A 914 -29.85 -63.33 -1.97
C PHE A 914 -29.24 -61.97 -1.60
N ASP A 915 -28.13 -61.57 -2.23
CA ASP A 915 -27.53 -60.24 -2.07
C ASP A 915 -28.32 -59.15 -2.80
N ILE A 916 -28.82 -59.47 -4.00
CA ILE A 916 -29.74 -58.60 -4.74
C ILE A 916 -31.02 -58.41 -3.93
N GLN A 917 -31.57 -59.49 -3.38
CA GLN A 917 -32.77 -59.43 -2.56
C GLN A 917 -32.57 -58.62 -1.27
N ALA A 918 -31.42 -58.79 -0.60
CA ALA A 918 -31.09 -58.00 0.59
C ALA A 918 -30.96 -56.50 0.25
N THR A 919 -30.45 -56.16 -0.94
CA THR A 919 -30.41 -54.78 -1.44
C THR A 919 -31.80 -54.23 -1.71
N GLU A 920 -32.68 -55.01 -2.35
CA GLU A 920 -34.08 -54.60 -2.57
C GLU A 920 -34.79 -54.33 -1.24
N GLU A 921 -34.57 -55.17 -0.23
CA GLU A 921 -35.11 -55.01 1.12
C GLU A 921 -34.57 -53.73 1.77
N ALA A 922 -33.26 -53.50 1.68
CA ALA A 922 -32.58 -52.34 2.27
C ALA A 922 -32.98 -51.00 1.63
N VAL A 923 -33.09 -50.93 0.29
CA VAL A 923 -33.61 -49.74 -0.43
C VAL A 923 -35.06 -49.41 -0.02
N ASN A 924 -35.83 -50.41 0.42
CA ASN A 924 -37.18 -50.24 0.95
C ASN A 924 -37.22 -50.04 2.49
N GLY A 925 -36.06 -49.89 3.13
CA GLY A 925 -35.90 -49.59 4.55
C GLY A 925 -35.82 -50.79 5.50
N ASP A 926 -35.70 -52.02 4.98
CA ASP A 926 -35.51 -53.24 5.78
C ASP A 926 -34.06 -53.75 5.67
N PHE A 927 -33.27 -53.48 6.71
CA PHE A 927 -31.86 -53.86 6.78
C PHE A 927 -31.63 -55.19 7.54
N SER A 928 -32.68 -55.99 7.78
CA SER A 928 -32.57 -57.20 8.62
C SER A 928 -31.63 -58.27 8.04
N ASN A 929 -31.49 -58.33 6.72
CA ASN A 929 -30.58 -59.22 6.00
C ASN A 929 -29.45 -58.46 5.27
N PHE A 930 -29.19 -57.20 5.63
CA PHE A 930 -28.22 -56.34 4.94
C PHE A 930 -27.17 -55.88 5.94
N CYS A 931 -25.93 -56.35 5.76
CA CYS A 931 -24.86 -56.15 6.73
C CYS A 931 -23.99 -54.91 6.44
N GLN A 932 -24.18 -54.26 5.29
CA GLN A 932 -23.52 -53.00 4.98
C GLN A 932 -24.30 -51.82 5.59
N GLY A 933 -23.59 -50.70 5.83
CA GLY A 933 -24.13 -49.56 6.58
C GLY A 933 -25.11 -48.66 5.81
N SER A 934 -25.20 -48.81 4.49
CA SER A 934 -26.11 -48.05 3.61
C SER A 934 -26.42 -48.85 2.35
N ALA A 935 -27.62 -48.68 1.81
CA ALA A 935 -28.06 -49.29 0.55
C ALA A 935 -27.66 -48.46 -0.69
N ASP A 936 -26.96 -47.33 -0.51
CA ASP A 936 -26.38 -46.51 -1.59
C ASP A 936 -25.11 -47.20 -2.13
N LEU A 937 -25.35 -48.26 -2.89
CA LEU A 937 -24.33 -49.14 -3.40
C LEU A 937 -23.58 -48.50 -4.55
N ASN A 938 -24.21 -47.62 -5.34
CA ASN A 938 -23.55 -46.93 -6.45
C ASN A 938 -22.82 -45.63 -6.02
N GLY A 939 -23.03 -45.17 -4.79
CA GLY A 939 -22.37 -44.00 -4.21
C GLY A 939 -22.86 -42.67 -4.77
N ASP A 940 -24.06 -42.61 -5.32
CA ASP A 940 -24.66 -41.39 -5.89
C ASP A 940 -25.41 -40.53 -4.86
N GLY A 941 -25.52 -41.01 -3.61
CA GLY A 941 -26.18 -40.33 -2.49
C GLY A 941 -27.67 -40.61 -2.38
N SER A 942 -28.24 -41.53 -3.17
CA SER A 942 -29.67 -41.84 -3.20
C SER A 942 -29.94 -43.36 -3.20
N GLU A 943 -30.53 -43.90 -2.14
CA GLU A 943 -30.91 -45.33 -2.06
C GLU A 943 -32.15 -45.63 -2.92
N ASN A 944 -31.98 -46.23 -4.09
CA ASN A 944 -33.03 -46.42 -5.09
C ASN A 944 -32.82 -47.65 -6.02
N GLY A 945 -33.64 -47.76 -7.08
CA GLY A 945 -33.58 -48.87 -8.04
C GLY A 945 -32.24 -49.06 -8.75
N PHE A 946 -31.45 -47.99 -8.90
CA PHE A 946 -30.12 -48.04 -9.49
C PHE A 946 -29.11 -48.76 -8.59
N ASP A 947 -29.31 -48.82 -7.28
CA ASP A 947 -28.48 -49.61 -6.36
C ASP A 947 -28.73 -51.10 -6.52
N ILE A 948 -29.99 -51.48 -6.76
CA ILE A 948 -30.36 -52.87 -7.05
C ILE A 948 -29.74 -53.32 -8.38
N GLU A 949 -29.85 -52.50 -9.44
CA GLU A 949 -29.19 -52.80 -10.73
C GLU A 949 -27.66 -52.87 -10.60
N THR A 950 -27.08 -52.04 -9.74
CA THR A 950 -25.64 -52.06 -9.45
C THR A 950 -25.26 -53.38 -8.75
N GLU A 951 -26.04 -53.83 -7.79
CA GLU A 951 -25.80 -55.10 -7.10
C GLU A 951 -26.01 -56.31 -8.01
N GLU A 952 -27.02 -56.28 -8.89
CA GLU A 952 -27.20 -57.32 -9.91
C GLU A 952 -25.96 -57.45 -10.79
N GLN A 953 -25.36 -56.34 -11.20
CA GLN A 953 -24.14 -56.36 -12.01
C GLN A 953 -22.97 -56.97 -11.22
N ARG A 954 -22.82 -56.60 -9.94
CA ARG A 954 -21.75 -57.08 -9.06
C ARG A 954 -21.84 -58.57 -8.76
N VAL A 955 -23.03 -59.07 -8.42
CA VAL A 955 -23.28 -60.51 -8.24
C VAL A 955 -22.96 -61.30 -9.50
N ASN A 956 -23.15 -60.69 -10.68
CA ASN A 956 -22.81 -61.27 -11.98
C ASN A 956 -21.33 -61.10 -12.40
N GLY A 957 -20.46 -60.70 -11.47
CA GLY A 957 -19.02 -60.59 -11.70
C GLY A 957 -18.62 -59.38 -12.55
N ALA A 958 -19.49 -58.38 -12.68
CA ALA A 958 -19.04 -57.07 -13.12
C ALA A 958 -18.02 -56.55 -12.10
N PRO A 959 -16.93 -55.92 -12.56
CA PRO A 959 -16.11 -55.14 -11.66
C PRO A 959 -17.03 -54.10 -11.00
N CYS A 960 -16.88 -53.95 -9.68
CA CYS A 960 -16.96 -52.60 -9.15
C CYS A 960 -15.92 -51.79 -9.92
#